data_AF-M2Y621-F1
#
_entry.id   AF-M2Y621-F1
#
_cell.length_a   1.000
_cell.length_b   1.000
_cell.length_c   1.000
_cell.angle_alpha   90.00
_cell.angle_beta   90.00
_cell.angle_gamma   90.00
#
_symmetry.space_group_name_H-M   'P 1'
#
loop_
_entity.id
_entity.type
_entity.pdbx_description
1 polymer ?
#
loop_
_entity_poly.entity_id
_entity_poly.type
_entity_poly.pdbx_seq_one_letter_code
_entity_poly.pdbx_strand_id
1 'polypeptide(L)'
;MCGIFAILSGVQGLFDSFQPFTCNCTHFTQVKQQWKDATRDFLQRRGPDSFRIKCYSLYFQRSLELQAAVLSLRGNRVVEQPLEDSFGNVLLFNGEIYDDNMNQEENDTLVLSKLLGQLVFRHRNSGRDNNWKPLYSDILELLDSLPGPWSIIYYISSLRCLIFGRDVIGRRSLLLGKTGDDQSIFISSVSPQEAACSGCLIELAPLGLYCIEWEEDNPFGRLDCHFRDVRKRNISTSSLLSCRLPRGAPQHALFLDSYLPDKWWRTQEISVHSLDDTSNFVLAWINVLLRAVGRRIEMLQLPSQSSSNRCGSLPFALLFSGGIDSLVLAYLIWKVCQSHEIYQYKTLELINVCFGPPSKSPDRKTAMEGIEELNRICSNHKLKMPFRLLFVDVDKEEYQKYRQHLKYLLFPCCTPMDISIGSTLWFGARAQGHVKESNDVHSNPYTSSSKVLLSGLGADELLGGYKGRHRSVFQRGGYSTLAYELNMDLSRLWWRNLGRDDRIVGDHGKELRLPFLDEQVIDFITSLPLQVICDMELPDGIGDKRILRQAAKQLGFSNDFVSRKKRAMQFGSMIAAQLQLPYLLPADPLYSFRSPLSPPVIPGEVLRNWFGVGQTKLAQKDGVDIVRLTDMEQDAFGTLYHITPLKQQHFNLSFVYWIGTKEIQPRVDSLAFWYTKHPPTYGTVYGNEAAFQGLGIVIQLFDNQWHRPSLFPVVNERTTKGSDWQVKVLSPGCALGSLTGKIYVSYQQGKLSVYQLPIQKNTLPNPEFCFDVQLPPSAQLDSGYFGFTAKSGNYATEHSIIQVTVATGAVTTAAKNTADRNKKQPDPFDKASKKSVVDGQKTSSVLSPPKPVASSSKPKPATQSNSMLNAVPSQRDPQTPANVQGVKTDSTAQQEGNQQMQMNHEGPQDSMNSNPNMEYLKSIWDDTHEKQQDLSAKLTQLLVEWETMKRSTSITMIFAIALVVLLQFYACMLYLYYRKLASRLRYNKII
;
A
#
# COMPACT_ATOMS: atom_id res chain seq x y z
N MET A 1 -17.19 -4.85 -20.30
CA MET A 1 -16.12 -5.50 -19.49
C MET A 1 -15.75 -6.88 -20.07
N CYS A 2 -14.46 -7.29 -20.01
CA CYS A 2 -14.02 -8.65 -20.41
C CYS A 2 -12.86 -9.17 -19.56
N GLY A 3 -12.65 -10.49 -19.52
CA GLY A 3 -11.34 -11.07 -19.30
C GLY A 3 -10.61 -11.17 -20.64
N ILE A 4 -9.43 -10.58 -20.76
CA ILE A 4 -8.60 -10.62 -21.98
C ILE A 4 -7.22 -11.22 -21.69
N PHE A 5 -6.68 -11.95 -22.65
CA PHE A 5 -5.37 -12.60 -22.60
C PHE A 5 -4.78 -12.75 -24.01
N ALA A 6 -3.46 -12.58 -24.13
CA ALA A 6 -2.68 -12.93 -25.30
C ALA A 6 -1.38 -13.61 -24.89
N ILE A 7 -0.94 -14.58 -25.70
CA ILE A 7 0.41 -15.15 -25.64
C ILE A 7 1.04 -15.11 -27.04
N LEU A 8 2.20 -14.47 -27.15
CA LEU A 8 3.06 -14.52 -28.33
C LEU A 8 4.23 -15.46 -28.02
N SER A 9 4.42 -16.51 -28.82
CA SER A 9 5.48 -17.53 -28.65
C SER A 9 6.43 -17.55 -29.84
N GLY A 10 7.70 -17.88 -29.61
CA GLY A 10 8.76 -17.87 -30.62
C GLY A 10 9.51 -16.52 -30.69
N VAL A 11 9.57 -15.81 -29.57
CA VAL A 11 10.27 -14.52 -29.42
C VAL A 11 11.37 -14.70 -28.39
N GLN A 12 12.63 -14.65 -28.83
CA GLN A 12 13.82 -14.77 -27.99
C GLN A 12 14.46 -13.41 -27.75
N GLY A 13 14.99 -13.18 -26.54
CA GLY A 13 15.82 -12.01 -26.23
C GLY A 13 15.08 -10.66 -26.17
N LEU A 14 13.76 -10.62 -26.40
CA LEU A 14 12.96 -9.38 -26.32
C LEU A 14 13.14 -8.67 -24.97
N PHE A 15 13.26 -9.46 -23.90
CA PHE A 15 13.49 -8.98 -22.54
C PHE A 15 14.96 -8.74 -22.14
N ASP A 16 15.96 -8.97 -23.01
CA ASP A 16 17.36 -8.56 -22.73
C ASP A 16 17.52 -7.02 -22.70
N SER A 17 16.56 -6.32 -23.29
CA SER A 17 16.37 -4.87 -23.17
C SER A 17 15.72 -4.45 -21.83
N PHE A 18 15.04 -5.37 -21.14
CA PHE A 18 14.24 -5.19 -19.94
C PHE A 18 14.87 -5.93 -18.73
N GLN A 19 15.73 -5.22 -18.01
CA GLN A 19 16.42 -5.79 -16.84
C GLN A 19 15.62 -6.02 -15.53
N PRO A 20 14.32 -5.67 -15.32
CA PRO A 20 13.69 -5.97 -14.03
C PRO A 20 13.34 -7.45 -13.82
N PHE A 21 13.37 -8.29 -14.87
CA PHE A 21 12.96 -9.71 -14.81
C PHE A 21 14.09 -10.68 -14.42
N THR A 22 14.73 -10.48 -13.28
CA THR A 22 15.74 -11.42 -12.75
C THR A 22 15.09 -12.61 -12.01
N CYS A 23 14.45 -13.50 -12.76
CA CYS A 23 13.91 -14.76 -12.25
C CYS A 23 14.99 -15.86 -12.29
N ASN A 24 15.57 -16.19 -11.14
CA ASN A 24 16.52 -17.32 -10.99
C ASN A 24 15.78 -18.69 -10.96
N CYS A 25 14.67 -18.84 -11.67
CA CYS A 25 13.70 -19.90 -11.49
C CYS A 25 14.02 -21.14 -12.36
N THR A 26 15.17 -21.77 -12.13
CA THR A 26 15.74 -22.87 -12.93
C THR A 26 14.89 -24.15 -13.02
N HIS A 27 13.78 -24.24 -12.28
CA HIS A 27 12.95 -25.44 -12.14
C HIS A 27 11.78 -25.54 -13.12
N PHE A 28 11.59 -24.56 -14.02
CA PHE A 28 10.34 -24.38 -14.75
C PHE A 28 10.53 -24.21 -16.27
N THR A 29 10.97 -25.28 -16.94
CA THR A 29 11.17 -25.38 -18.40
C THR A 29 10.01 -26.04 -19.17
N GLN A 30 8.93 -26.49 -18.51
CA GLN A 30 7.82 -27.25 -19.13
C GLN A 30 6.49 -26.45 -19.27
N VAL A 31 6.49 -25.15 -18.96
CA VAL A 31 5.30 -24.46 -18.42
C VAL A 31 4.34 -23.81 -19.44
N LYS A 32 4.64 -23.88 -20.75
CA LYS A 32 3.86 -23.15 -21.79
C LYS A 32 2.39 -23.55 -21.87
N GLN A 33 2.07 -24.81 -21.62
CA GLN A 33 0.68 -25.29 -21.58
C GLN A 33 0.01 -24.90 -20.26
N GLN A 34 0.69 -25.16 -19.14
CA GLN A 34 0.19 -24.92 -17.79
C GLN A 34 -0.28 -23.46 -17.58
N TRP A 35 0.40 -22.45 -18.14
CA TRP A 35 -0.02 -21.05 -17.96
C TRP A 35 -1.32 -20.70 -18.71
N LYS A 36 -1.58 -21.30 -19.87
CA LYS A 36 -2.83 -21.09 -20.64
C LYS A 36 -4.04 -21.68 -19.93
N ASP A 37 -3.85 -22.83 -19.28
CA ASP A 37 -4.90 -23.51 -18.55
C ASP A 37 -5.10 -22.87 -17.15
N ALA A 38 -4.02 -22.43 -16.51
CA ALA A 38 -4.04 -21.73 -15.21
C ALA A 38 -4.58 -20.29 -15.26
N THR A 39 -4.70 -19.64 -16.43
CA THR A 39 -5.41 -18.36 -16.59
C THR A 39 -6.87 -18.54 -17.02
N ARG A 40 -7.19 -19.57 -17.82
CA ARG A 40 -8.52 -19.82 -18.41
C ARG A 40 -9.64 -19.72 -17.39
N ASP A 41 -9.46 -20.39 -16.26
CA ASP A 41 -10.40 -20.44 -15.15
C ASP A 41 -10.74 -19.05 -14.58
N PHE A 42 -9.74 -18.20 -14.40
CA PHE A 42 -9.91 -16.82 -13.94
C PHE A 42 -10.50 -15.90 -15.03
N LEU A 43 -10.17 -16.13 -16.30
CA LEU A 43 -10.77 -15.42 -17.43
C LEU A 43 -12.27 -15.74 -17.51
N GLN A 44 -12.66 -17.02 -17.48
CA GLN A 44 -14.05 -17.45 -17.55
C GLN A 44 -14.87 -16.99 -16.34
N ARG A 45 -14.29 -16.98 -15.13
CA ARG A 45 -14.92 -16.35 -13.95
C ARG A 45 -15.14 -14.85 -14.14
N ARG A 46 -14.25 -14.15 -14.87
CA ARG A 46 -14.37 -12.71 -15.20
C ARG A 46 -15.35 -12.40 -16.31
N GLY A 47 -15.57 -13.32 -17.24
CA GLY A 47 -16.48 -13.16 -18.38
C GLY A 47 -17.30 -14.42 -18.66
N PRO A 48 -18.36 -14.68 -17.88
CA PRO A 48 -19.12 -15.93 -17.95
C PRO A 48 -20.12 -16.01 -19.12
N ASP A 49 -20.41 -14.92 -19.84
CA ASP A 49 -21.45 -14.89 -20.88
C ASP A 49 -20.99 -15.44 -22.24
N SER A 50 -19.67 -15.42 -22.54
CA SER A 50 -19.05 -16.15 -23.66
C SER A 50 -17.55 -16.27 -23.47
N PHE A 51 -16.92 -17.30 -24.05
CA PHE A 51 -15.47 -17.49 -24.07
C PHE A 51 -15.01 -18.00 -25.43
N ARG A 52 -14.00 -17.34 -26.04
CA ARG A 52 -13.41 -17.74 -27.32
C ARG A 52 -11.89 -17.65 -27.31
N ILE A 53 -11.28 -18.43 -28.18
CA ILE A 53 -9.85 -18.45 -28.46
C ILE A 53 -9.65 -18.30 -29.97
N LYS A 54 -8.67 -17.50 -30.40
CA LYS A 54 -8.18 -17.46 -31.79
C LYS A 54 -6.66 -17.66 -31.79
N CYS A 55 -6.19 -18.52 -32.69
CA CYS A 55 -4.77 -18.85 -32.83
C CYS A 55 -4.29 -18.51 -34.24
N TYR A 56 -3.17 -17.82 -34.34
CA TYR A 56 -2.54 -17.41 -35.59
C TYR A 56 -1.12 -17.97 -35.65
N SER A 57 -0.84 -18.78 -36.68
CA SER A 57 0.53 -19.18 -37.03
C SER A 57 1.24 -18.01 -37.68
N LEU A 58 2.46 -17.73 -37.25
CA LEU A 58 3.28 -16.61 -37.70
C LEU A 58 4.63 -17.11 -38.25
N TYR A 59 5.35 -16.23 -38.95
CA TYR A 59 6.67 -16.53 -39.51
C TYR A 59 7.68 -16.97 -38.43
N PHE A 60 8.69 -17.76 -38.81
CA PHE A 60 9.71 -18.33 -37.91
C PHE A 60 9.16 -19.19 -36.77
N GLN A 61 8.17 -20.05 -37.05
CA GLN A 61 7.53 -20.95 -36.08
C GLN A 61 6.88 -20.22 -34.89
N ARG A 62 6.65 -18.91 -35.02
CA ARG A 62 5.95 -18.10 -34.03
C ARG A 62 4.46 -18.43 -34.01
N SER A 63 3.82 -18.17 -32.89
CA SER A 63 2.36 -18.24 -32.77
C SER A 63 1.83 -17.16 -31.85
N LEU A 64 0.71 -16.56 -32.26
CA LEU A 64 -0.08 -15.63 -31.44
C LEU A 64 -1.40 -16.32 -31.09
N GLU A 65 -1.67 -16.51 -29.80
CA GLU A 65 -2.95 -16.98 -29.30
C GLU A 65 -3.61 -15.87 -28.50
N LEU A 66 -4.86 -15.56 -28.85
CA LEU A 66 -5.70 -14.54 -28.25
C LEU A 66 -6.89 -15.24 -27.59
N GLN A 67 -7.12 -15.00 -26.30
CA GLN A 67 -8.28 -15.52 -25.56
C GLN A 67 -9.08 -14.36 -24.98
N ALA A 68 -10.40 -14.43 -25.04
CA ALA A 68 -11.26 -13.51 -24.29
C ALA A 68 -12.50 -14.18 -23.72
N ALA A 69 -12.93 -13.65 -22.58
CA ALA A 69 -14.10 -14.03 -21.81
C ALA A 69 -14.98 -12.77 -21.65
N VAL A 70 -16.26 -12.84 -21.98
CA VAL A 70 -17.14 -11.66 -22.07
C VAL A 70 -18.08 -11.59 -20.87
N LEU A 71 -18.13 -10.42 -20.22
CA LEU A 71 -19.25 -10.04 -19.35
C LEU A 71 -20.10 -9.03 -20.12
N SER A 72 -21.26 -9.48 -20.60
CA SER A 72 -22.16 -8.66 -21.41
C SER A 72 -22.91 -7.68 -20.52
N LEU A 73 -22.65 -6.39 -20.74
CA LEU A 73 -23.24 -5.25 -20.02
C LEU A 73 -23.86 -4.19 -20.96
N ARG A 74 -23.53 -4.20 -22.25
CA ARG A 74 -23.91 -3.18 -23.25
C ARG A 74 -24.41 -3.75 -24.57
N GLY A 75 -25.38 -3.07 -25.17
CA GLY A 75 -26.02 -3.42 -26.44
C GLY A 75 -26.96 -4.62 -26.35
N ASN A 76 -27.73 -4.87 -27.41
CA ASN A 76 -28.85 -5.83 -27.39
C ASN A 76 -28.48 -7.33 -27.41
N ARG A 77 -27.20 -7.68 -27.46
CA ARG A 77 -26.70 -9.07 -27.53
C ARG A 77 -25.29 -9.21 -26.97
N VAL A 78 -24.88 -10.44 -26.65
CA VAL A 78 -23.48 -10.76 -26.35
C VAL A 78 -22.64 -10.53 -27.60
N VAL A 79 -21.65 -9.64 -27.50
CA VAL A 79 -20.63 -9.44 -28.55
C VAL A 79 -19.41 -10.25 -28.17
N GLU A 80 -19.14 -11.29 -28.95
CA GLU A 80 -18.03 -12.20 -28.68
C GLU A 80 -16.67 -11.55 -28.99
N GLN A 81 -15.67 -11.86 -28.18
CA GLN A 81 -14.28 -11.47 -28.37
C GLN A 81 -13.39 -12.73 -28.30
N PRO A 82 -12.22 -12.81 -28.97
CA PRO A 82 -11.55 -11.76 -29.76
C PRO A 82 -12.33 -11.37 -31.02
N LEU A 83 -12.68 -10.09 -31.13
CA LEU A 83 -13.50 -9.53 -32.21
C LEU A 83 -12.60 -9.19 -33.39
N GLU A 84 -12.96 -9.62 -34.61
CA GLU A 84 -12.16 -9.39 -35.82
C GLU A 84 -12.93 -8.52 -36.82
N ASP A 85 -12.25 -7.54 -37.40
CA ASP A 85 -12.83 -6.60 -38.37
C ASP A 85 -12.71 -7.11 -39.82
N SER A 86 -13.32 -6.38 -40.77
CA SER A 86 -13.29 -6.70 -42.20
C SER A 86 -11.91 -6.61 -42.86
N PHE A 87 -10.88 -6.18 -42.13
CA PHE A 87 -9.49 -6.08 -42.57
C PHE A 87 -8.59 -7.13 -41.88
N GLY A 88 -9.16 -8.00 -41.04
CA GLY A 88 -8.44 -9.02 -40.27
C GLY A 88 -7.74 -8.49 -39.01
N ASN A 89 -8.00 -7.25 -38.57
CA ASN A 89 -7.49 -6.76 -37.29
C ASN A 89 -8.34 -7.31 -36.14
N VAL A 90 -7.72 -7.63 -35.01
CA VAL A 90 -8.38 -8.33 -33.90
C VAL A 90 -8.32 -7.52 -32.61
N LEU A 91 -9.48 -7.13 -32.07
CA LEU A 91 -9.63 -6.38 -30.82
C LEU A 91 -10.08 -7.30 -29.67
N LEU A 92 -9.40 -7.13 -28.54
CA LEU A 92 -9.83 -7.56 -27.22
C LEU A 92 -9.95 -6.30 -26.35
N PHE A 93 -11.15 -5.99 -25.89
CA PHE A 93 -11.49 -4.79 -25.11
C PHE A 93 -12.04 -5.17 -23.74
N ASN A 94 -11.25 -4.93 -22.70
CA ASN A 94 -11.66 -5.00 -21.31
C ASN A 94 -11.91 -3.59 -20.78
N GLY A 95 -13.09 -3.05 -21.08
CA GLY A 95 -13.49 -1.74 -20.58
C GLY A 95 -14.98 -1.46 -20.69
N GLU A 96 -15.33 -0.20 -20.51
CA GLU A 96 -16.60 0.42 -20.85
C GLU A 96 -16.34 1.84 -21.38
N ILE A 97 -17.05 2.28 -22.42
CA ILE A 97 -16.98 3.67 -22.92
C ILE A 97 -18.15 4.47 -22.35
N TYR A 98 -17.89 5.58 -21.65
CA TYR A 98 -18.89 6.47 -21.05
C TYR A 98 -19.11 7.75 -21.87
N ASP A 99 -19.19 7.62 -23.20
CA ASP A 99 -19.47 8.73 -24.10
C ASP A 99 -20.97 9.04 -24.12
N ASP A 100 -21.33 10.28 -23.80
CA ASP A 100 -22.71 10.79 -23.78
C ASP A 100 -23.38 10.79 -25.18
N ASN A 101 -22.60 10.62 -26.26
CA ASN A 101 -23.10 10.46 -27.64
C ASN A 101 -23.47 9.01 -28.01
N MET A 102 -23.03 8.01 -27.24
CA MET A 102 -23.34 6.60 -27.52
C MET A 102 -24.71 6.20 -26.98
N ASN A 103 -25.50 5.48 -27.79
CA ASN A 103 -26.83 5.04 -27.35
C ASN A 103 -26.78 3.75 -26.50
N GLN A 104 -27.91 3.41 -25.87
CA GLN A 104 -28.03 2.24 -24.97
C GLN A 104 -28.03 0.88 -25.71
N GLU A 105 -28.41 0.85 -27.00
CA GLU A 105 -28.42 -0.36 -27.83
C GLU A 105 -27.05 -0.63 -28.49
N GLU A 106 -26.16 0.35 -28.50
CA GLU A 106 -24.78 0.21 -28.97
C GLU A 106 -23.90 -0.56 -27.98
N ASN A 107 -23.10 -1.47 -28.54
CA ASN A 107 -22.02 -2.12 -27.84
C ASN A 107 -20.69 -1.39 -28.16
N ASP A 108 -20.03 -0.95 -27.10
CA ASP A 108 -18.76 -0.20 -27.14
C ASP A 108 -17.62 -0.94 -27.85
N THR A 109 -17.53 -2.26 -27.71
CA THR A 109 -16.51 -3.07 -28.42
C THR A 109 -16.70 -2.99 -29.95
N LEU A 110 -17.95 -3.01 -30.43
CA LEU A 110 -18.24 -2.86 -31.86
C LEU A 110 -17.90 -1.45 -32.37
N VAL A 111 -18.25 -0.41 -31.59
CA VAL A 111 -17.95 0.99 -31.94
C VAL A 111 -16.44 1.24 -31.97
N LEU A 112 -15.71 0.81 -30.94
CA LEU A 112 -14.25 0.94 -30.89
C LEU A 112 -13.56 0.15 -32.01
N SER A 113 -13.98 -1.10 -32.27
CA SER A 113 -13.44 -1.90 -33.38
C SER A 113 -13.63 -1.22 -34.74
N LYS A 114 -14.82 -0.65 -35.00
CA LYS A 114 -15.11 0.13 -36.21
C LYS A 114 -14.21 1.36 -36.34
N LEU A 115 -14.01 2.12 -35.26
CA LEU A 115 -13.17 3.33 -35.25
C LEU A 115 -11.68 3.00 -35.44
N LEU A 116 -11.18 1.94 -34.81
CA LEU A 116 -9.81 1.44 -35.00
C LEU A 116 -9.58 0.91 -36.42
N GLY A 117 -10.51 0.12 -36.98
CA GLY A 117 -10.43 -0.35 -38.36
C GLY A 117 -10.43 0.79 -39.38
N GLN A 118 -11.20 1.87 -39.13
CA GLN A 118 -11.17 3.09 -39.93
C GLN A 118 -9.84 3.87 -39.83
N LEU A 119 -9.14 3.80 -38.70
CA LEU A 119 -7.78 4.34 -38.56
C LEU A 119 -6.76 3.53 -39.37
N VAL A 120 -6.76 2.20 -39.21
CA VAL A 120 -5.88 1.30 -39.99
C VAL A 120 -6.09 1.49 -41.49
N PHE A 121 -7.35 1.55 -41.95
CA PHE A 121 -7.69 1.78 -43.37
C PHE A 121 -7.18 3.13 -43.89
N ARG A 122 -7.40 4.23 -43.14
CA ARG A 122 -6.87 5.56 -43.50
C ARG A 122 -5.35 5.58 -43.55
N HIS A 123 -4.68 4.88 -42.63
CA HIS A 123 -3.22 4.85 -42.56
C HIS A 123 -2.60 4.16 -43.78
N ARG A 124 -3.10 2.99 -44.18
CA ARG A 124 -2.63 2.28 -45.38
C ARG A 124 -2.81 3.12 -46.65
N ASN A 125 -4.00 3.70 -46.82
CA ASN A 125 -4.30 4.59 -47.95
C ASN A 125 -3.47 5.90 -47.96
N SER A 126 -2.68 6.20 -46.92
CA SER A 126 -1.76 7.35 -46.90
C SER A 126 -0.39 7.07 -47.52
N GLY A 127 -0.14 5.84 -48.02
CA GLY A 127 1.14 5.44 -48.61
C GLY A 127 2.27 5.30 -47.59
N ARG A 128 1.91 5.00 -46.34
CA ARG A 128 2.83 4.91 -45.19
C ARG A 128 2.92 3.50 -44.59
N ASP A 129 2.56 2.46 -45.36
CA ASP A 129 2.33 1.10 -44.86
C ASP A 129 3.44 0.53 -43.96
N ASN A 130 4.71 0.93 -44.14
CA ASN A 130 5.84 0.44 -43.34
C ASN A 130 6.19 1.33 -42.11
N ASN A 131 5.37 2.33 -41.75
CA ASN A 131 5.65 3.27 -40.65
C ASN A 131 4.41 3.50 -39.77
N TRP A 132 4.23 2.63 -38.79
CA TRP A 132 3.14 2.63 -37.80
C TRP A 132 3.07 3.85 -36.86
N LYS A 133 4.13 4.67 -36.76
CA LYS A 133 4.22 5.73 -35.72
C LYS A 133 3.13 6.81 -35.79
N PRO A 134 2.64 7.25 -36.96
CA PRO A 134 1.47 8.12 -37.06
C PRO A 134 0.20 7.38 -36.57
N LEU A 135 -0.02 6.15 -37.02
CA LEU A 135 -1.20 5.35 -36.62
C LEU A 135 -1.24 5.11 -35.10
N TYR A 136 -0.10 4.90 -34.45
CA TYR A 136 -0.01 4.87 -32.98
C TYR A 136 -0.53 6.16 -32.35
N SER A 137 -0.16 7.31 -32.92
CA SER A 137 -0.60 8.62 -32.44
C SER A 137 -2.11 8.77 -32.63
N ASP A 138 -2.62 8.41 -33.80
CA ASP A 138 -4.05 8.53 -34.13
C ASP A 138 -4.92 7.57 -33.26
N ILE A 139 -4.42 6.36 -32.97
CA ILE A 139 -5.07 5.39 -32.06
C ILE A 139 -5.04 5.89 -30.61
N LEU A 140 -3.91 6.45 -30.16
CA LEU A 140 -3.82 7.00 -28.81
C LEU A 140 -4.71 8.24 -28.63
N GLU A 141 -4.76 9.14 -29.61
CA GLU A 141 -5.66 10.30 -29.59
C GLU A 141 -7.14 9.88 -29.59
N LEU A 142 -7.50 8.84 -30.35
CA LEU A 142 -8.83 8.23 -30.27
C LEU A 142 -9.13 7.69 -28.86
N LEU A 143 -8.23 6.92 -28.26
CA LEU A 143 -8.43 6.31 -26.93
C LEU A 143 -8.39 7.33 -25.79
N ASP A 144 -7.64 8.42 -25.93
CA ASP A 144 -7.65 9.56 -25.01
C ASP A 144 -8.93 10.42 -25.15
N SER A 145 -9.61 10.37 -26.31
CA SER A 145 -10.88 11.07 -26.55
C SER A 145 -12.11 10.33 -26.00
N LEU A 146 -12.00 9.02 -25.77
CA LEU A 146 -13.08 8.14 -25.31
C LEU A 146 -13.06 8.01 -23.78
N PRO A 147 -14.00 8.65 -23.04
CA PRO A 147 -14.01 8.59 -21.58
C PRO A 147 -14.36 7.17 -21.10
N GLY A 148 -13.67 6.70 -20.06
CA GLY A 148 -13.98 5.43 -19.40
C GLY A 148 -12.78 4.53 -19.09
N PRO A 149 -12.96 3.53 -18.22
CA PRO A 149 -11.91 2.60 -17.81
C PRO A 149 -11.71 1.51 -18.88
N TRP A 150 -10.51 1.37 -19.42
CA TRP A 150 -10.19 0.38 -20.46
C TRP A 150 -8.81 -0.25 -20.31
N SER A 151 -8.69 -1.52 -20.68
CA SER A 151 -7.45 -2.15 -21.12
C SER A 151 -7.69 -2.92 -22.42
N ILE A 152 -6.73 -2.86 -23.35
CA ILE A 152 -6.85 -3.43 -24.69
C ILE A 152 -5.67 -4.31 -25.08
N ILE A 153 -5.96 -5.25 -25.98
CA ILE A 153 -5.00 -5.91 -26.86
C ILE A 153 -5.59 -5.82 -28.28
N TYR A 154 -4.84 -5.26 -29.24
CA TYR A 154 -5.26 -5.03 -30.60
C TYR A 154 -4.17 -5.50 -31.58
N TYR A 155 -4.46 -6.57 -32.32
CA TYR A 155 -3.57 -7.12 -33.34
C TYR A 155 -3.90 -6.50 -34.71
N ILE A 156 -2.92 -5.84 -35.33
CA ILE A 156 -3.08 -5.21 -36.65
C ILE A 156 -2.44 -6.13 -37.69
N SER A 157 -3.27 -6.97 -38.32
CA SER A 157 -2.79 -8.05 -39.20
C SER A 157 -1.95 -7.54 -40.38
N SER A 158 -2.33 -6.40 -40.95
CA SER A 158 -1.59 -5.77 -42.06
C SER A 158 -0.22 -5.19 -41.70
N LEU A 159 0.01 -4.87 -40.42
CA LEU A 159 1.29 -4.30 -39.93
C LEU A 159 2.11 -5.30 -39.11
N ARG A 160 1.52 -6.43 -38.70
CA ARG A 160 2.15 -7.44 -37.84
C ARG A 160 2.67 -6.85 -36.50
N CYS A 161 1.98 -5.83 -35.97
CA CYS A 161 2.14 -5.35 -34.60
C CYS A 161 0.99 -5.88 -33.71
N LEU A 162 1.34 -6.25 -32.48
CA LEU A 162 0.41 -6.40 -31.36
C LEU A 162 0.48 -5.14 -30.48
N ILE A 163 -0.54 -4.27 -30.58
CA ILE A 163 -0.70 -3.10 -29.70
C ILE A 163 -1.41 -3.53 -28.41
N PHE A 164 -0.99 -3.03 -27.26
CA PHE A 164 -1.69 -3.25 -25.98
C PHE A 164 -1.47 -2.08 -25.02
N GLY A 165 -2.38 -1.90 -24.07
CA GLY A 165 -2.30 -0.79 -23.11
C GLY A 165 -3.55 -0.64 -22.25
N ARG A 166 -3.62 0.46 -21.50
CA ARG A 166 -4.72 0.75 -20.57
C ARG A 166 -4.89 2.25 -20.34
N ASP A 167 -6.06 2.63 -19.84
CA ASP A 167 -6.42 4.02 -19.51
C ASP A 167 -5.41 4.69 -18.57
N VAL A 168 -5.31 6.02 -18.63
CA VAL A 168 -4.29 6.82 -17.91
C VAL A 168 -4.30 6.65 -16.38
N ILE A 169 -5.43 6.23 -15.79
CA ILE A 169 -5.56 5.94 -14.35
C ILE A 169 -5.26 4.45 -14.06
N GLY A 170 -5.31 3.60 -15.09
CA GLY A 170 -5.10 2.16 -15.02
C GLY A 170 -6.17 1.45 -14.22
N ARG A 171 -7.45 1.79 -14.46
CA ARG A 171 -8.65 1.28 -13.76
C ARG A 171 -9.01 -0.15 -14.15
N ARG A 172 -8.57 -0.63 -15.33
CA ARG A 172 -8.68 -2.02 -15.76
C ARG A 172 -7.33 -2.71 -15.68
N SER A 173 -7.34 -3.92 -15.11
CA SER A 173 -6.16 -4.77 -14.96
C SER A 173 -5.58 -5.12 -16.33
N LEU A 174 -4.26 -5.01 -16.44
CA LEU A 174 -3.48 -5.61 -17.51
C LEU A 174 -2.08 -5.90 -16.98
N LEU A 175 -1.68 -7.16 -17.03
CA LEU A 175 -0.38 -7.67 -16.59
C LEU A 175 0.47 -8.02 -17.82
N LEU A 176 1.78 -7.80 -17.71
CA LEU A 176 2.78 -8.18 -18.73
C LEU A 176 3.80 -9.14 -18.10
N GLY A 177 4.14 -10.21 -18.81
CA GLY A 177 5.10 -11.18 -18.30
C GLY A 177 5.70 -12.10 -19.36
N LYS A 178 6.58 -13.02 -18.93
CA LYS A 178 7.26 -14.00 -19.79
C LYS A 178 7.29 -15.41 -19.21
N THR A 179 7.52 -16.41 -20.06
CA THR A 179 7.89 -17.76 -19.62
C THR A 179 9.28 -17.81 -18.99
N GLY A 180 9.54 -18.83 -18.17
CA GLY A 180 10.86 -19.08 -17.57
C GLY A 180 11.96 -19.47 -18.58
N ASP A 181 11.59 -19.82 -19.82
CA ASP A 181 12.52 -20.10 -20.92
C ASP A 181 12.77 -18.87 -21.83
N ASP A 182 12.15 -17.72 -21.53
CA ASP A 182 12.21 -16.45 -22.29
C ASP A 182 11.91 -16.60 -23.79
N GLN A 183 11.02 -17.55 -24.14
CA GLN A 183 10.57 -17.82 -25.51
C GLN A 183 9.17 -17.27 -25.83
N SER A 184 8.44 -16.81 -24.81
CA SER A 184 7.03 -16.43 -24.92
C SER A 184 6.67 -15.29 -23.98
N ILE A 185 5.80 -14.41 -24.46
CA ILE A 185 5.31 -13.21 -23.76
C ILE A 185 3.82 -13.35 -23.50
N PHE A 186 3.39 -13.02 -22.28
CA PHE A 186 2.00 -13.01 -21.86
C PHE A 186 1.53 -11.58 -21.60
N ILE A 187 0.34 -11.25 -22.09
CA ILE A 187 -0.41 -10.04 -21.73
C ILE A 187 -1.76 -10.51 -21.20
N SER A 188 -2.12 -10.21 -19.95
CA SER A 188 -3.30 -10.82 -19.30
C SER A 188 -4.00 -9.89 -18.32
N SER A 189 -5.33 -9.84 -18.39
CA SER A 189 -6.16 -9.16 -17.38
C SER A 189 -6.15 -9.83 -15.99
N VAL A 190 -5.71 -11.08 -15.89
CA VAL A 190 -5.66 -11.88 -14.64
C VAL A 190 -4.30 -12.56 -14.46
N SER A 191 -3.88 -12.78 -13.21
CA SER A 191 -2.72 -13.63 -12.93
C SER A 191 -3.06 -15.10 -13.23
N PRO A 192 -2.12 -15.91 -13.75
CA PRO A 192 -2.26 -17.35 -13.70
C PRO A 192 -2.34 -17.84 -12.25
N GLN A 193 -3.04 -18.96 -12.06
CA GLN A 193 -2.86 -19.79 -10.88
C GLN A 193 -1.38 -20.18 -10.73
N GLU A 194 -0.89 -20.29 -9.50
CA GLU A 194 0.50 -20.68 -9.16
C GLU A 194 1.63 -19.71 -9.56
N ALA A 195 1.37 -18.63 -10.31
CA ALA A 195 2.38 -17.61 -10.69
C ALA A 195 3.00 -16.82 -9.51
N ALA A 196 2.57 -17.09 -8.27
CA ALA A 196 2.85 -16.33 -7.06
C ALA A 196 4.32 -16.32 -6.59
N CYS A 197 5.23 -17.04 -7.25
CA CYS A 197 6.62 -17.24 -6.82
C CYS A 197 7.70 -16.77 -7.81
N SER A 198 7.35 -16.38 -9.06
CA SER A 198 8.34 -16.32 -10.15
C SER A 198 8.92 -14.94 -10.47
N GLY A 199 8.25 -13.84 -10.12
CA GLY A 199 8.67 -12.49 -10.55
C GLY A 199 8.58 -12.21 -12.05
N CYS A 200 8.12 -13.18 -12.86
CA CYS A 200 8.00 -13.08 -14.32
C CYS A 200 6.80 -12.26 -14.83
N LEU A 201 6.02 -11.64 -13.95
CA LEU A 201 4.73 -11.04 -14.29
C LEU A 201 4.53 -9.75 -13.46
N ILE A 202 4.34 -8.63 -14.15
CA ILE A 202 4.18 -7.29 -13.56
C ILE A 202 2.84 -6.67 -13.97
N GLU A 203 2.37 -5.70 -13.18
CA GLU A 203 1.28 -4.82 -13.58
C GLU A 203 1.78 -3.87 -14.67
N LEU A 204 1.08 -3.76 -15.80
CA LEU A 204 1.46 -2.85 -16.88
C LEU A 204 1.19 -1.39 -16.45
N ALA A 205 2.16 -0.50 -16.68
CA ALA A 205 2.02 0.90 -16.33
C ALA A 205 1.11 1.67 -17.32
N PRO A 206 0.26 2.61 -16.87
CA PRO A 206 -0.63 3.40 -17.72
C PRO A 206 0.12 4.57 -18.39
N LEU A 207 1.15 4.26 -19.19
CA LEU A 207 2.06 5.25 -19.79
C LEU A 207 1.72 5.59 -21.26
N GLY A 208 0.65 5.00 -21.80
CA GLY A 208 0.28 5.02 -23.20
C GLY A 208 0.03 3.60 -23.74
N LEU A 209 0.41 3.38 -24.99
CA LEU A 209 0.30 2.08 -25.65
C LEU A 209 1.69 1.47 -25.88
N TYR A 210 1.73 0.15 -25.91
CA TYR A 210 2.92 -0.66 -26.14
C TYR A 210 2.72 -1.41 -27.46
N CYS A 211 3.75 -1.55 -28.30
CA CYS A 211 3.69 -2.33 -29.53
C CYS A 211 4.80 -3.39 -29.52
N ILE A 212 4.44 -4.63 -29.85
CA ILE A 212 5.40 -5.69 -30.21
C ILE A 212 5.32 -5.88 -31.72
N GLU A 213 6.44 -5.67 -32.40
CA GLU A 213 6.56 -5.82 -33.86
C GLU A 213 7.40 -7.04 -34.24
N TRP A 214 7.08 -7.64 -35.38
CA TRP A 214 7.89 -8.69 -35.99
C TRP A 214 7.99 -8.53 -37.52
N GLU A 215 9.18 -8.13 -37.97
CA GLU A 215 9.58 -8.09 -39.37
C GLU A 215 9.87 -9.51 -39.92
N GLU A 216 9.89 -9.64 -41.26
CA GLU A 216 10.23 -10.89 -41.95
C GLU A 216 11.72 -11.27 -41.87
N ASP A 217 12.61 -10.36 -41.45
CA ASP A 217 14.05 -10.60 -41.32
C ASP A 217 14.57 -10.58 -39.86
N ASN A 218 13.68 -10.37 -38.87
CA ASN A 218 14.08 -10.18 -37.47
C ASN A 218 13.71 -11.38 -36.56
N PRO A 219 14.67 -12.28 -36.24
CA PRO A 219 14.41 -13.47 -35.43
C PRO A 219 14.22 -13.18 -33.93
N PHE A 220 14.64 -12.02 -33.44
CA PHE A 220 14.43 -11.61 -32.04
C PHE A 220 13.08 -10.91 -31.84
N GLY A 221 12.59 -10.20 -32.87
CA GLY A 221 11.43 -9.29 -32.77
C GLY A 221 11.80 -7.97 -32.09
N ARG A 222 10.83 -7.07 -31.91
CA ARG A 222 11.06 -5.81 -31.18
C ARG A 222 9.87 -5.39 -30.30
N LEU A 223 10.11 -5.24 -29.01
CA LEU A 223 9.22 -4.54 -28.08
C LEU A 223 9.59 -3.05 -28.08
N ASP A 224 8.84 -2.24 -28.82
CA ASP A 224 8.99 -0.79 -28.78
C ASP A 224 7.93 -0.20 -27.82
N CYS A 225 8.42 0.30 -26.69
CA CYS A 225 7.61 1.04 -25.73
C CYS A 225 7.58 2.51 -26.15
N HIS A 226 6.42 2.99 -26.55
CA HIS A 226 6.21 4.38 -26.98
C HIS A 226 5.41 5.13 -25.91
N PHE A 227 5.71 6.42 -25.76
CA PHE A 227 5.23 7.22 -24.64
C PHE A 227 4.71 8.57 -25.11
N ARG A 228 3.64 9.05 -24.47
CA ARG A 228 3.09 10.39 -24.68
C ARG A 228 3.88 11.39 -23.82
N ASP A 229 4.58 12.34 -24.43
CA ASP A 229 5.19 13.45 -23.69
C ASP A 229 4.09 14.42 -23.20
N VAL A 230 3.45 14.08 -22.08
CA VAL A 230 2.24 14.77 -21.59
C VAL A 230 2.47 16.24 -21.19
N ARG A 231 3.74 16.67 -21.09
CA ARG A 231 4.13 18.08 -20.92
C ARG A 231 3.76 18.93 -22.14
N LYS A 232 3.49 18.30 -23.30
CA LYS A 232 3.03 18.95 -24.51
C LYS A 232 1.59 18.53 -24.82
N ARG A 233 0.64 19.43 -24.52
CA ARG A 233 -0.77 19.28 -24.96
C ARG A 233 -0.91 19.21 -26.49
N ASN A 234 0.06 19.77 -27.23
CA ASN A 234 0.15 19.61 -28.69
C ASN A 234 0.99 18.37 -29.01
N ILE A 235 0.38 17.38 -29.67
CA ILE A 235 1.06 16.21 -30.20
C ILE A 235 2.03 16.65 -31.29
N SER A 236 3.33 16.57 -31.00
CA SER A 236 4.38 16.74 -32.00
C SER A 236 4.95 15.36 -32.35
N THR A 237 4.79 14.97 -33.63
CA THR A 237 5.18 13.65 -34.16
C THR A 237 6.68 13.34 -34.02
N SER A 238 7.52 14.36 -33.77
CA SER A 238 8.95 14.22 -33.49
C SER A 238 9.29 13.90 -32.02
N SER A 239 8.30 13.87 -31.11
CA SER A 239 8.51 13.63 -29.67
C SER A 239 8.04 12.27 -29.14
N LEU A 240 7.84 11.27 -30.01
CA LEU A 240 7.70 9.87 -29.59
C LEU A 240 9.04 9.33 -29.06
N LEU A 241 9.25 9.49 -27.75
CA LEU A 241 10.43 8.96 -27.06
C LEU A 241 10.35 7.43 -26.97
N SER A 242 11.24 6.75 -27.72
CA SER A 242 11.53 5.33 -27.50
C SER A 242 12.43 5.18 -26.26
N CYS A 243 11.83 5.08 -25.07
CA CYS A 243 12.60 4.78 -23.87
C CYS A 243 12.97 3.30 -23.83
N ARG A 244 14.24 2.99 -24.14
CA ARG A 244 14.89 1.81 -23.55
C ARG A 244 14.87 2.01 -22.04
N LEU A 245 14.24 1.11 -21.28
CA LEU A 245 14.23 1.22 -19.82
C LEU A 245 15.67 1.19 -19.28
N PRO A 246 16.11 2.17 -18.46
CA PRO A 246 17.48 2.22 -17.97
C PRO A 246 17.87 0.95 -17.20
N ARG A 247 19.01 0.35 -17.59
CA ARG A 247 19.55 -0.84 -16.94
C ARG A 247 19.84 -0.57 -15.46
N GLY A 248 19.34 -1.43 -14.57
CA GLY A 248 19.72 -1.45 -13.14
C GLY A 248 19.03 -0.45 -12.22
N ALA A 249 18.11 0.39 -12.71
CA ALA A 249 17.34 1.28 -11.83
C ALA A 249 16.20 0.53 -11.10
N PRO A 250 15.91 0.83 -9.82
CA PRO A 250 14.85 0.16 -9.06
C PRO A 250 13.45 0.29 -9.68
N GLN A 251 12.61 -0.74 -9.51
CA GLN A 251 11.26 -0.84 -10.09
C GLN A 251 10.33 0.35 -9.76
N HIS A 252 10.60 1.12 -8.72
CA HIS A 252 9.85 2.34 -8.40
C HIS A 252 10.51 3.61 -8.94
N ALA A 253 11.85 3.67 -9.00
CA ALA A 253 12.58 4.89 -9.32
C ALA A 253 12.37 5.38 -10.77
N LEU A 254 12.17 4.47 -11.73
CA LEU A 254 11.99 4.83 -13.14
C LEU A 254 10.67 5.54 -13.47
N PHE A 255 9.63 5.29 -12.67
CA PHE A 255 8.26 5.73 -12.97
C PHE A 255 7.78 6.90 -12.09
N LEU A 256 8.56 7.30 -11.08
CA LEU A 256 8.17 8.39 -10.17
C LEU A 256 8.34 9.79 -10.78
N ASP A 257 9.43 10.03 -11.53
CA ASP A 257 9.85 11.38 -11.93
C ASP A 257 9.39 11.83 -13.34
N SER A 258 8.84 10.92 -14.17
CA SER A 258 8.96 11.05 -15.63
C SER A 258 7.69 11.41 -16.43
N TYR A 259 6.48 10.99 -16.02
CA TYR A 259 5.31 11.02 -16.93
C TYR A 259 3.95 11.46 -16.33
N LEU A 260 3.91 12.07 -15.14
CA LEU A 260 2.67 12.70 -14.67
C LEU A 260 2.38 14.01 -15.45
N PRO A 261 1.11 14.30 -15.81
CA PRO A 261 0.72 15.59 -16.37
C PRO A 261 0.99 16.74 -15.38
N ASP A 262 2.11 17.45 -15.54
CA ASP A 262 2.56 18.67 -14.84
C ASP A 262 1.90 18.98 -13.47
N LYS A 263 2.03 18.03 -12.54
CA LYS A 263 1.44 18.00 -11.19
C LYS A 263 -0.07 18.31 -11.19
N TRP A 264 -0.91 17.28 -11.15
CA TRP A 264 -2.38 17.40 -11.08
C TRP A 264 -2.82 18.46 -10.06
N TRP A 265 -2.29 18.40 -8.84
CA TRP A 265 -2.37 19.52 -7.90
C TRP A 265 -1.16 20.43 -8.07
N ARG A 266 -1.39 21.63 -8.61
CA ARG A 266 -0.42 22.73 -8.62
C ARG A 266 -0.61 23.59 -7.37
N THR A 267 0.48 23.97 -6.73
CA THR A 267 0.46 25.02 -5.69
C THR A 267 0.31 26.39 -6.36
N GLN A 268 -0.94 26.77 -6.67
CA GLN A 268 -1.27 28.17 -6.87
C GLN A 268 -1.29 28.87 -5.51
N GLU A 269 -0.62 30.00 -5.40
CA GLU A 269 -0.86 30.93 -4.30
C GLU A 269 -2.19 31.62 -4.56
N ILE A 270 -3.08 31.61 -3.57
CA ILE A 270 -4.47 32.03 -3.70
C ILE A 270 -4.64 33.37 -3.02
N SER A 271 -5.08 34.38 -3.78
CA SER A 271 -5.57 35.63 -3.21
C SER A 271 -6.83 35.38 -2.38
N VAL A 272 -6.86 35.91 -1.16
CA VAL A 272 -7.85 35.58 -0.10
C VAL A 272 -9.33 35.69 -0.56
N HIS A 273 -9.61 36.57 -1.52
CA HIS A 273 -10.93 36.82 -2.10
C HIS A 273 -11.61 35.61 -2.78
N SER A 274 -10.91 34.51 -3.10
CA SER A 274 -11.53 33.37 -3.79
C SER A 274 -12.15 32.31 -2.84
N LEU A 275 -12.14 32.53 -1.52
CA LEU A 275 -12.68 31.57 -0.55
C LEU A 275 -14.20 31.70 -0.36
N ASP A 276 -14.78 32.87 -0.62
CA ASP A 276 -16.22 33.12 -0.45
C ASP A 276 -17.08 32.26 -1.41
N ASP A 277 -16.53 31.90 -2.57
CA ASP A 277 -17.17 31.04 -3.59
C ASP A 277 -17.21 29.53 -3.22
N THR A 278 -16.72 29.13 -2.04
CA THR A 278 -16.64 27.71 -1.62
C THR A 278 -17.96 26.96 -1.80
N SER A 279 -19.11 27.59 -1.51
CA SER A 279 -20.42 26.96 -1.69
C SER A 279 -20.76 26.65 -3.16
N ASN A 280 -20.32 27.48 -4.09
CA ASN A 280 -20.54 27.32 -5.53
C ASN A 280 -19.66 26.22 -6.11
N PHE A 281 -18.39 26.12 -5.69
CA PHE A 281 -17.51 25.00 -6.06
C PHE A 281 -18.08 23.65 -5.59
N VAL A 282 -18.66 23.59 -4.39
CA VAL A 282 -19.29 22.36 -3.87
C VAL A 282 -20.54 21.99 -4.69
N LEU A 283 -21.41 22.95 -5.02
CA LEU A 283 -22.60 22.71 -5.85
C LEU A 283 -22.22 22.24 -7.27
N ALA A 284 -21.23 22.87 -7.89
CA ALA A 284 -20.71 22.47 -9.19
C ALA A 284 -20.13 21.05 -9.15
N TRP A 285 -19.34 20.72 -8.12
CA TRP A 285 -18.78 19.38 -7.95
C TRP A 285 -19.84 18.30 -7.71
N ILE A 286 -20.90 18.59 -6.93
CA ILE A 286 -22.07 17.69 -6.78
C ILE A 286 -22.65 17.33 -8.14
N ASN A 287 -22.78 18.31 -9.06
CA ASN A 287 -23.34 18.07 -10.38
C ASN A 287 -22.39 17.27 -11.29
N VAL A 288 -21.08 17.48 -11.20
CA VAL A 288 -20.08 16.66 -11.92
C VAL A 288 -20.10 15.21 -11.42
N LEU A 289 -20.10 15.00 -10.10
CA LEU A 289 -20.16 13.66 -9.50
C LEU A 289 -21.51 12.97 -9.76
N LEU A 290 -22.62 13.71 -9.81
CA LEU A 290 -23.94 13.18 -10.19
C LEU A 290 -23.95 12.67 -11.64
N ARG A 291 -23.37 13.41 -12.59
CA ARG A 291 -23.20 12.97 -13.99
C ARG A 291 -22.29 11.74 -14.09
N ALA A 292 -21.18 11.72 -13.34
CA ALA A 292 -20.28 10.59 -13.27
C ALA A 292 -20.95 9.32 -12.72
N VAL A 293 -21.90 9.45 -11.78
CA VAL A 293 -22.76 8.36 -11.33
C VAL A 293 -23.76 7.96 -12.42
N GLY A 294 -24.41 8.92 -13.08
CA GLY A 294 -25.39 8.70 -14.17
C GLY A 294 -24.85 7.83 -15.28
N ARG A 295 -23.77 8.28 -15.96
CA ARG A 295 -23.11 7.51 -17.03
C ARG A 295 -22.73 6.08 -16.63
N ARG A 296 -22.40 5.87 -15.34
CA ARG A 296 -22.04 4.54 -14.78
C ARG A 296 -23.22 3.61 -14.53
N ILE A 297 -24.47 4.07 -14.58
CA ILE A 297 -25.66 3.22 -14.39
C ILE A 297 -26.68 3.28 -15.56
N GLU A 298 -26.76 4.40 -16.27
CA GLU A 298 -27.72 4.63 -17.37
C GLU A 298 -27.36 3.86 -18.65
N MET A 299 -26.08 3.52 -18.85
CA MET A 299 -25.58 2.83 -20.05
C MET A 299 -25.65 1.29 -19.96
N LEU A 300 -26.42 0.73 -19.03
CA LEU A 300 -26.50 -0.71 -18.78
C LEU A 300 -27.64 -1.39 -19.55
N GLN A 301 -27.37 -2.59 -20.05
CA GLN A 301 -28.38 -3.54 -20.51
C GLN A 301 -29.50 -3.68 -19.46
N LEU A 302 -30.70 -3.24 -19.83
CA LEU A 302 -31.92 -3.64 -19.15
C LEU A 302 -32.37 -4.98 -19.74
N PRO A 303 -32.71 -6.00 -18.92
CA PRO A 303 -33.29 -7.22 -19.46
C PRO A 303 -34.58 -6.87 -20.22
N SER A 304 -34.74 -7.46 -21.41
CA SER A 304 -35.86 -7.20 -22.31
C SER A 304 -37.19 -7.42 -21.59
N GLN A 305 -37.97 -6.35 -21.47
CA GLN A 305 -39.13 -6.36 -20.57
C GLN A 305 -40.27 -7.21 -21.14
N SER A 306 -40.56 -8.33 -20.48
CA SER A 306 -41.97 -8.66 -20.23
C SER A 306 -42.53 -7.55 -19.32
N SER A 307 -43.63 -6.93 -19.75
CA SER A 307 -44.15 -5.66 -19.19
C SER A 307 -44.77 -5.76 -17.79
N SER A 308 -44.58 -6.89 -17.10
CA SER A 308 -45.17 -7.23 -15.80
C SER A 308 -44.29 -6.90 -14.58
N ASN A 309 -42.96 -7.06 -14.66
CA ASN A 309 -42.08 -6.94 -13.49
C ASN A 309 -41.45 -5.53 -13.35
N ARG A 310 -42.24 -4.57 -12.85
CA ARG A 310 -41.74 -3.24 -12.44
C ARG A 310 -41.04 -3.25 -11.08
N CYS A 311 -41.28 -4.27 -10.25
CA CYS A 311 -40.66 -4.46 -8.94
C CYS A 311 -39.53 -5.51 -9.02
N GLY A 312 -38.43 -5.28 -8.29
CA GLY A 312 -37.25 -6.14 -8.28
C GLY A 312 -35.99 -5.36 -7.88
N SER A 313 -34.83 -5.98 -7.88
CA SER A 313 -33.55 -5.27 -7.65
C SER A 313 -33.08 -4.53 -8.90
N LEU A 314 -32.25 -3.51 -8.72
CA LEU A 314 -31.49 -2.89 -9.80
C LEU A 314 -30.45 -3.87 -10.37
N PRO A 315 -30.00 -3.72 -11.65
CA PRO A 315 -28.94 -4.56 -12.23
C PRO A 315 -27.55 -4.26 -11.66
N PHE A 316 -27.45 -3.24 -10.80
CA PHE A 316 -26.26 -2.79 -10.10
C PHE A 316 -26.52 -2.65 -8.59
N ALA A 317 -25.48 -2.86 -7.80
CA ALA A 317 -25.46 -2.67 -6.34
C ALA A 317 -24.32 -1.73 -5.93
N LEU A 318 -24.31 -1.30 -4.66
CA LEU A 318 -23.26 -0.45 -4.08
C LEU A 318 -22.53 -1.19 -2.95
N LEU A 319 -21.20 -1.23 -3.01
CA LEU A 319 -20.38 -1.63 -1.87
C LEU A 319 -20.45 -0.52 -0.79
N PHE A 320 -21.05 -0.85 0.35
CA PHE A 320 -21.57 0.14 1.29
C PHE A 320 -21.05 -0.10 2.72
N SER A 321 -20.44 0.93 3.33
CA SER A 321 -19.96 0.91 4.72
C SER A 321 -20.73 1.85 5.66
N GLY A 322 -21.59 2.71 5.12
CA GLY A 322 -22.12 3.87 5.86
C GLY A 322 -21.05 4.90 6.23
N GLY A 323 -19.84 4.78 5.68
CA GLY A 323 -18.85 5.86 5.61
C GLY A 323 -19.23 6.86 4.50
N ILE A 324 -18.81 8.11 4.67
CA ILE A 324 -19.28 9.28 3.91
C ILE A 324 -19.23 9.09 2.38
N ASP A 325 -18.21 8.40 1.88
CA ASP A 325 -18.02 8.12 0.44
C ASP A 325 -19.16 7.26 -0.11
N SER A 326 -19.43 6.13 0.54
CA SER A 326 -20.53 5.22 0.18
C SER A 326 -21.91 5.81 0.48
N LEU A 327 -22.01 6.67 1.50
CA LEU A 327 -23.27 7.30 1.89
C LEU A 327 -23.73 8.36 0.88
N VAL A 328 -22.81 9.21 0.42
CA VAL A 328 -23.09 10.19 -0.65
C VAL A 328 -23.36 9.47 -1.97
N LEU A 329 -22.59 8.43 -2.33
CA LEU A 329 -22.88 7.64 -3.54
C LEU A 329 -24.26 6.97 -3.50
N ALA A 330 -24.69 6.41 -2.37
CA ALA A 330 -26.03 5.81 -2.24
C ALA A 330 -27.15 6.83 -2.55
N TYR A 331 -27.02 8.05 -2.04
CA TYR A 331 -27.97 9.14 -2.32
C TYR A 331 -27.88 9.64 -3.78
N LEU A 332 -26.68 9.77 -4.36
CA LEU A 332 -26.54 10.19 -5.76
C LEU A 332 -27.09 9.16 -6.73
N ILE A 333 -26.88 7.86 -6.48
CA ILE A 333 -27.48 6.76 -7.26
C ILE A 333 -29.02 6.83 -7.17
N TRP A 334 -29.56 6.96 -5.95
CA TRP A 334 -31.00 7.17 -5.73
C TRP A 334 -31.51 8.38 -6.52
N LYS A 335 -30.80 9.52 -6.47
CA LYS A 335 -31.19 10.76 -7.16
C LYS A 335 -31.22 10.62 -8.68
N VAL A 336 -30.29 9.87 -9.28
CA VAL A 336 -30.33 9.54 -10.72
C VAL A 336 -31.50 8.60 -11.04
N CYS A 337 -31.72 7.57 -10.22
CA CYS A 337 -32.78 6.60 -10.45
C CYS A 337 -34.19 7.22 -10.40
N GLN A 338 -34.40 8.23 -9.56
CA GLN A 338 -35.67 8.96 -9.50
C GLN A 338 -36.00 9.71 -10.80
N SER A 339 -34.99 10.12 -11.58
CA SER A 339 -35.15 10.76 -12.89
C SER A 339 -35.52 9.80 -14.02
N HIS A 340 -35.54 8.48 -13.77
CA HIS A 340 -35.68 7.45 -14.79
C HIS A 340 -36.76 6.42 -14.40
N GLU A 341 -37.90 6.44 -15.09
CA GLU A 341 -39.09 5.60 -14.75
C GLU A 341 -38.78 4.10 -14.60
N ILE A 342 -37.83 3.59 -15.39
CA ILE A 342 -37.29 2.22 -15.37
C ILE A 342 -36.65 1.78 -14.05
N TYR A 343 -36.29 2.72 -13.16
CA TYR A 343 -35.61 2.48 -11.89
C TYR A 343 -36.43 2.88 -10.65
N GLN A 344 -37.42 3.76 -10.78
CA GLN A 344 -38.18 4.37 -9.65
C GLN A 344 -38.82 3.37 -8.66
N TYR A 345 -39.10 2.14 -9.09
CA TYR A 345 -39.73 1.08 -8.29
C TYR A 345 -38.80 -0.09 -7.98
N LYS A 346 -37.52 0.02 -8.31
CA LYS A 346 -36.52 -1.04 -8.10
C LYS A 346 -35.71 -0.81 -6.82
N THR A 347 -35.27 -1.89 -6.19
CA THR A 347 -34.50 -1.86 -4.95
C THR A 347 -33.02 -1.60 -5.23
N LEU A 348 -32.42 -0.61 -4.57
CA LEU A 348 -30.97 -0.46 -4.52
C LEU A 348 -30.39 -1.35 -3.42
N GLU A 349 -29.52 -2.27 -3.82
CA GLU A 349 -28.84 -3.19 -2.92
C GLU A 349 -27.55 -2.54 -2.40
N LEU A 350 -27.44 -2.48 -1.08
CA LEU A 350 -26.31 -1.94 -0.34
C LEU A 350 -25.58 -3.12 0.33
N ILE A 351 -24.38 -3.44 -0.13
CA ILE A 351 -23.66 -4.67 0.28
C ILE A 351 -22.60 -4.31 1.32
N ASN A 352 -22.73 -4.86 2.52
CA ASN A 352 -21.86 -4.56 3.65
C ASN A 352 -21.20 -5.85 4.19
N VAL A 353 -19.88 -5.82 4.40
CA VAL A 353 -19.06 -7.02 4.69
C VAL A 353 -18.49 -6.98 6.10
N CYS A 354 -18.53 -8.12 6.79
CA CYS A 354 -18.02 -8.29 8.15
C CYS A 354 -17.30 -9.63 8.34
N PHE A 355 -16.11 -9.59 8.95
CA PHE A 355 -15.27 -10.74 9.29
C PHE A 355 -15.12 -10.93 10.81
N GLY A 356 -16.09 -10.47 11.58
CA GLY A 356 -16.11 -10.60 13.03
C GLY A 356 -17.55 -10.68 13.56
N PRO A 357 -17.75 -10.71 14.88
CA PRO A 357 -19.08 -10.62 15.45
C PRO A 357 -19.79 -9.35 14.95
N PRO A 358 -20.97 -9.44 14.30
CA PRO A 358 -21.57 -8.28 13.62
C PRO A 358 -21.84 -7.09 14.57
N SER A 359 -22.16 -7.38 15.83
CA SER A 359 -22.33 -6.39 16.91
C SER A 359 -21.05 -5.64 17.30
N LYS A 360 -19.87 -6.11 16.89
CA LYS A 360 -18.57 -5.45 17.10
C LYS A 360 -18.02 -4.78 15.84
N SER A 361 -18.58 -5.05 14.66
CA SER A 361 -18.11 -4.45 13.41
C SER A 361 -18.53 -2.99 13.30
N PRO A 362 -17.57 -2.04 13.22
CA PRO A 362 -17.92 -0.64 13.13
C PRO A 362 -18.65 -0.30 11.82
N ASP A 363 -18.27 -0.92 10.70
CA ASP A 363 -18.90 -0.63 9.41
C ASP A 363 -20.27 -1.31 9.28
N ARG A 364 -20.50 -2.40 10.02
CA ARG A 364 -21.84 -3.00 10.17
C ARG A 364 -22.78 -2.06 10.91
N LYS A 365 -22.31 -1.44 12.00
CA LYS A 365 -23.07 -0.41 12.72
C LYS A 365 -23.35 0.81 11.84
N THR A 366 -22.32 1.40 11.21
CA THR A 366 -22.50 2.62 10.42
C THR A 366 -23.33 2.41 9.16
N ALA A 367 -23.36 1.21 8.58
CA ALA A 367 -24.24 0.87 7.46
C ALA A 367 -25.73 0.80 7.85
N MET A 368 -26.06 0.26 9.03
CA MET A 368 -27.46 0.25 9.51
C MET A 368 -27.98 1.68 9.75
N GLU A 369 -27.23 2.48 10.52
CA GLU A 369 -27.50 3.91 10.74
C GLU A 369 -27.59 4.69 9.41
N GLY A 370 -26.72 4.36 8.44
CA GLY A 370 -26.69 5.01 7.13
C GLY A 370 -27.96 4.81 6.31
N ILE A 371 -28.68 3.70 6.50
CA ILE A 371 -29.97 3.45 5.84
C ILE A 371 -31.10 4.21 6.53
N GLU A 372 -31.08 4.34 7.85
CA GLU A 372 -32.03 5.18 8.58
C GLU A 372 -31.91 6.65 8.12
N GLU A 373 -30.68 7.13 7.94
CA GLU A 373 -30.39 8.48 7.43
C GLU A 373 -30.77 8.65 5.95
N LEU A 374 -30.46 7.69 5.08
CA LEU A 374 -30.90 7.72 3.67
C LEU A 374 -32.43 7.73 3.56
N ASN A 375 -33.12 6.88 4.34
CA ASN A 375 -34.58 6.86 4.41
C ASN A 375 -35.13 8.20 4.90
N ARG A 376 -34.53 8.81 5.95
CA ARG A 376 -34.93 10.13 6.47
C ARG A 376 -34.87 11.21 5.38
N ILE A 377 -33.78 11.27 4.62
CA ILE A 377 -33.61 12.28 3.56
C ILE A 377 -34.56 12.02 2.39
N CYS A 378 -34.70 10.76 1.97
CA CYS A 378 -35.54 10.39 0.82
C CYS A 378 -37.05 10.41 1.11
N SER A 379 -37.46 10.41 2.39
CA SER A 379 -38.87 10.33 2.83
C SER A 379 -39.78 11.43 2.27
N ASN A 380 -39.23 12.60 1.94
CA ASN A 380 -40.00 13.74 1.44
C ASN A 380 -40.42 13.63 -0.05
N HIS A 381 -40.04 12.56 -0.74
CA HIS A 381 -40.32 12.38 -2.16
C HIS A 381 -41.49 11.43 -2.43
N LYS A 382 -42.29 11.75 -3.46
CA LYS A 382 -43.51 11.00 -3.83
C LYS A 382 -43.23 9.56 -4.27
N LEU A 383 -42.03 9.28 -4.79
CA LEU A 383 -41.60 7.97 -5.29
C LEU A 383 -40.63 7.32 -4.30
N LYS A 384 -40.93 6.09 -3.89
CA LYS A 384 -40.19 5.34 -2.87
C LYS A 384 -39.33 4.24 -3.52
N MET A 385 -38.18 4.61 -4.08
CA MET A 385 -37.13 3.64 -4.43
C MET A 385 -36.50 3.11 -3.11
N PRO A 386 -36.64 1.81 -2.75
CA PRO A 386 -36.19 1.30 -1.46
C PRO A 386 -34.70 0.92 -1.45
N PHE A 387 -34.09 1.01 -0.27
CA PHE A 387 -32.74 0.50 0.00
C PHE A 387 -32.81 -0.86 0.71
N ARG A 388 -31.99 -1.82 0.31
CA ARG A 388 -31.87 -3.16 0.94
C ARG A 388 -30.43 -3.38 1.42
N LEU A 389 -30.24 -3.60 2.72
CA LEU A 389 -28.93 -4.00 3.27
C LEU A 389 -28.73 -5.50 3.08
N LEU A 390 -27.68 -5.87 2.33
CA LEU A 390 -27.20 -7.25 2.25
C LEU A 390 -26.05 -7.43 3.24
N PHE A 391 -26.30 -8.27 4.24
CA PHE A 391 -25.36 -8.60 5.30
C PHE A 391 -24.48 -9.77 4.86
N VAL A 392 -23.30 -9.48 4.34
CA VAL A 392 -22.25 -10.49 4.08
C VAL A 392 -21.44 -10.66 5.36
N ASP A 393 -21.71 -11.71 6.13
CA ASP A 393 -20.91 -12.12 7.29
C ASP A 393 -20.03 -13.31 6.89
N VAL A 394 -18.73 -13.26 7.23
CA VAL A 394 -17.70 -14.22 6.79
C VAL A 394 -16.89 -14.68 8.00
N ASP A 395 -17.01 -15.94 8.38
CA ASP A 395 -16.25 -16.49 9.50
C ASP A 395 -14.79 -16.81 9.14
N LYS A 396 -14.06 -17.39 10.09
CA LYS A 396 -12.63 -17.72 9.95
C LYS A 396 -12.40 -18.91 9.01
N GLU A 397 -13.27 -19.92 9.03
CA GLU A 397 -13.14 -21.16 8.28
C GLU A 397 -13.45 -20.92 6.79
N GLU A 398 -14.55 -20.22 6.51
CA GLU A 398 -14.85 -19.73 5.16
C GLU A 398 -13.71 -18.86 4.62
N TYR A 399 -13.18 -17.93 5.42
CA TYR A 399 -12.04 -17.13 4.97
C TYR A 399 -10.80 -17.98 4.63
N GLN A 400 -10.41 -18.98 5.45
CA GLN A 400 -9.24 -19.81 5.12
C GLN A 400 -9.46 -20.63 3.84
N LYS A 401 -10.67 -21.13 3.59
CA LYS A 401 -11.04 -21.86 2.36
C LYS A 401 -10.68 -21.07 1.09
N TYR A 402 -10.94 -19.77 1.08
CA TYR A 402 -10.68 -18.90 -0.08
C TYR A 402 -9.33 -18.16 -0.02
N ARG A 403 -8.58 -18.23 1.09
CA ARG A 403 -7.31 -17.50 1.29
C ARG A 403 -6.28 -17.74 0.19
N GLN A 404 -6.12 -18.97 -0.31
CA GLN A 404 -5.11 -19.26 -1.34
C GLN A 404 -5.55 -18.77 -2.72
N HIS A 405 -6.84 -18.92 -3.05
CA HIS A 405 -7.47 -18.40 -4.27
C HIS A 405 -7.30 -16.87 -4.36
N LEU A 406 -7.57 -16.18 -3.25
CA LEU A 406 -7.38 -14.73 -3.13
C LEU A 406 -5.93 -14.31 -3.45
N LYS A 407 -4.91 -15.00 -2.94
CA LYS A 407 -3.50 -14.66 -3.25
C LYS A 407 -3.20 -14.63 -4.75
N TYR A 408 -3.77 -15.55 -5.53
CA TYR A 408 -3.56 -15.60 -6.97
C TYR A 408 -4.24 -14.41 -7.67
N LEU A 409 -5.46 -14.05 -7.29
CA LEU A 409 -6.18 -12.88 -7.83
C LEU A 409 -5.47 -11.55 -7.57
N LEU A 410 -4.90 -11.38 -6.38
CA LEU A 410 -4.25 -10.13 -5.98
C LEU A 410 -2.95 -9.88 -6.75
N PHE A 411 -2.22 -10.94 -7.07
CA PHE A 411 -0.89 -10.89 -7.69
C PHE A 411 -0.86 -9.94 -8.91
N PRO A 412 0.17 -9.08 -9.06
CA PRO A 412 1.42 -8.99 -8.26
C PRO A 412 1.29 -8.33 -6.88
N CYS A 413 0.11 -7.86 -6.46
CA CYS A 413 -0.06 -7.33 -5.11
C CYS A 413 -0.05 -8.46 -4.06
N CYS A 414 1.03 -8.56 -3.29
CA CYS A 414 1.27 -9.67 -2.37
C CYS A 414 1.23 -9.29 -0.87
N THR A 415 1.01 -8.01 -0.51
CA THR A 415 1.20 -7.58 0.89
C THR A 415 0.04 -7.99 1.81
N PRO A 416 0.28 -8.09 3.13
CA PRO A 416 -0.77 -8.27 4.14
C PRO A 416 -1.90 -7.23 4.10
N MET A 417 -1.61 -6.01 3.62
CA MET A 417 -2.64 -4.98 3.42
C MET A 417 -3.50 -5.30 2.18
N ASP A 418 -2.87 -5.74 1.09
CA ASP A 418 -3.53 -6.09 -0.16
C ASP A 418 -4.52 -7.26 0.02
N ILE A 419 -4.12 -8.32 0.75
CA ILE A 419 -5.05 -9.41 1.11
C ILE A 419 -6.18 -8.92 2.02
N SER A 420 -5.94 -7.99 2.96
CA SER A 420 -7.02 -7.49 3.85
C SER A 420 -8.08 -6.66 3.10
N ILE A 421 -7.65 -5.80 2.17
CA ILE A 421 -8.53 -4.97 1.33
C ILE A 421 -9.24 -5.86 0.30
N GLY A 422 -8.47 -6.64 -0.46
CA GLY A 422 -9.00 -7.51 -1.50
C GLY A 422 -9.93 -8.61 -0.97
N SER A 423 -9.70 -9.16 0.23
CA SER A 423 -10.69 -10.06 0.87
C SER A 423 -12.02 -9.34 1.10
N THR A 424 -11.98 -8.11 1.62
CA THR A 424 -13.20 -7.31 1.86
C THR A 424 -13.95 -7.01 0.56
N LEU A 425 -13.23 -6.76 -0.53
CA LEU A 425 -13.82 -6.53 -1.85
C LEU A 425 -14.33 -7.83 -2.52
N TRP A 426 -13.61 -8.95 -2.41
CA TRP A 426 -14.01 -10.24 -2.99
C TRP A 426 -15.31 -10.75 -2.35
N PHE A 427 -15.35 -10.87 -1.02
CA PHE A 427 -16.54 -11.30 -0.31
C PHE A 427 -17.72 -10.32 -0.50
N GLY A 428 -17.45 -9.02 -0.63
CA GLY A 428 -18.44 -8.02 -1.02
C GLY A 428 -18.99 -8.22 -2.44
N ALA A 429 -18.13 -8.52 -3.41
CA ALA A 429 -18.53 -8.77 -4.79
C ALA A 429 -19.27 -10.10 -4.96
N ARG A 430 -18.85 -11.15 -4.23
CA ARG A 430 -19.59 -12.42 -4.10
C ARG A 430 -21.05 -12.17 -3.76
N ALA A 431 -21.29 -11.20 -2.86
CA ALA A 431 -22.61 -10.73 -2.49
C ALA A 431 -23.57 -11.87 -2.11
N GLN A 432 -23.06 -12.81 -1.32
CA GLN A 432 -23.78 -13.93 -0.70
C GLN A 432 -23.79 -13.69 0.81
N GLY A 433 -24.97 -13.73 1.42
CA GLY A 433 -25.17 -13.38 2.82
C GLY A 433 -26.62 -13.53 3.23
N HIS A 434 -27.13 -12.62 4.06
CA HIS A 434 -28.55 -12.58 4.47
C HIS A 434 -29.13 -11.17 4.39
N VAL A 435 -30.46 -11.11 4.39
CA VAL A 435 -31.24 -9.86 4.50
C VAL A 435 -32.15 -9.93 5.73
N LYS A 436 -32.46 -8.75 6.30
CA LYS A 436 -33.54 -8.61 7.27
C LYS A 436 -34.78 -8.07 6.56
N GLU A 437 -35.87 -8.83 6.61
CA GLU A 437 -37.20 -8.30 6.30
C GLU A 437 -37.83 -7.72 7.57
N SER A 438 -38.70 -6.72 7.42
CA SER A 438 -39.09 -5.84 8.53
C SER A 438 -39.90 -6.50 9.66
N ASN A 439 -40.39 -7.72 9.45
CA ASN A 439 -41.23 -8.46 10.40
C ASN A 439 -40.67 -9.85 10.77
N ASP A 440 -39.54 -10.30 10.19
CA ASP A 440 -39.01 -11.65 10.40
C ASP A 440 -37.95 -11.69 11.52
N VAL A 441 -38.05 -12.71 12.38
CA VAL A 441 -37.06 -13.01 13.42
C VAL A 441 -35.85 -13.74 12.81
N HIS A 442 -36.04 -14.39 11.67
CA HIS A 442 -35.02 -15.15 10.96
C HIS A 442 -34.41 -14.34 9.80
N SER A 443 -33.10 -14.46 9.65
CA SER A 443 -32.34 -13.79 8.59
C SER A 443 -32.32 -14.67 7.33
N ASN A 444 -33.09 -14.31 6.31
CA ASN A 444 -33.24 -15.12 5.12
C ASN A 444 -31.97 -15.04 4.22
N PRO A 445 -31.45 -16.18 3.74
CA PRO A 445 -30.25 -16.22 2.91
C PRO A 445 -30.51 -15.58 1.54
N TYR A 446 -29.56 -14.78 1.07
CA TYR A 446 -29.72 -13.95 -0.12
C TYR A 446 -28.43 -13.85 -0.95
N THR A 447 -28.59 -13.79 -2.27
CA THR A 447 -27.49 -13.57 -3.22
C THR A 447 -27.86 -12.44 -4.19
N SER A 448 -27.03 -11.40 -4.29
CA SER A 448 -27.25 -10.33 -5.27
C SER A 448 -26.89 -10.78 -6.68
N SER A 449 -27.88 -10.73 -7.58
CA SER A 449 -27.73 -10.95 -9.03
C SER A 449 -27.17 -9.76 -9.79
N SER A 450 -26.82 -8.65 -9.11
CA SER A 450 -26.24 -7.47 -9.75
C SER A 450 -24.90 -7.80 -10.43
N LYS A 451 -24.83 -7.61 -11.76
CA LYS A 451 -23.58 -7.76 -12.55
C LYS A 451 -22.61 -6.59 -12.36
N VAL A 452 -23.06 -5.48 -11.78
CA VAL A 452 -22.27 -4.25 -11.64
C VAL A 452 -22.26 -3.76 -10.20
N LEU A 453 -21.10 -3.30 -9.74
CA LEU A 453 -20.86 -2.84 -8.38
C LEU A 453 -20.24 -1.45 -8.40
N LEU A 454 -20.95 -0.47 -7.85
CA LEU A 454 -20.40 0.85 -7.57
C LEU A 454 -19.63 0.82 -6.26
N SER A 455 -18.61 1.67 -6.13
CA SER A 455 -17.80 1.78 -4.90
C SER A 455 -17.19 3.17 -4.72
N GLY A 456 -16.90 3.53 -3.46
CA GLY A 456 -16.30 4.80 -3.05
C GLY A 456 -14.76 4.85 -3.10
N LEU A 457 -14.10 3.84 -3.70
CA LEU A 457 -12.64 3.81 -3.84
C LEU A 457 -12.13 4.98 -4.72
N GLY A 458 -10.92 5.47 -4.45
CA GLY A 458 -10.33 6.65 -5.08
C GLY A 458 -10.62 7.96 -4.35
N ALA A 459 -11.70 8.03 -3.54
CA ALA A 459 -12.04 9.23 -2.76
C ALA A 459 -11.03 9.54 -1.64
N ASP A 460 -10.22 8.58 -1.20
CA ASP A 460 -9.20 8.79 -0.19
C ASP A 460 -7.94 9.46 -0.76
N GLU A 461 -7.55 9.04 -1.95
CA GLU A 461 -6.42 9.55 -2.72
C GLU A 461 -6.73 10.92 -3.33
N LEU A 462 -7.93 11.09 -3.89
CA LEU A 462 -8.36 12.34 -4.55
C LEU A 462 -8.70 13.46 -3.56
N LEU A 463 -9.31 13.14 -2.40
CA LEU A 463 -9.89 14.12 -1.47
C LEU A 463 -9.17 14.20 -0.11
N GLY A 464 -7.97 13.65 0.00
CA GLY A 464 -7.17 13.75 1.22
C GLY A 464 -7.65 12.88 2.39
N GLY A 465 -8.27 11.73 2.14
CA GLY A 465 -8.91 10.86 3.15
C GLY A 465 -8.01 9.93 3.98
N TYR A 466 -6.69 9.90 3.80
CA TYR A 466 -5.81 9.05 4.62
C TYR A 466 -5.47 9.71 5.97
N LYS A 467 -6.39 9.51 6.91
CA LYS A 467 -6.29 9.85 8.34
C LYS A 467 -4.88 9.59 8.90
N GLY A 468 -4.36 10.55 9.66
CA GLY A 468 -3.00 10.53 10.18
C GLY A 468 -1.97 10.88 9.12
N ARG A 469 -1.82 10.06 8.06
CA ARG A 469 -0.79 10.24 7.02
C ARG A 469 -0.82 11.64 6.41
N HIS A 470 -1.94 12.08 5.86
CA HIS A 470 -2.02 13.39 5.20
C HIS A 470 -1.83 14.56 6.17
N ARG A 471 -2.34 14.46 7.40
CA ARG A 471 -2.12 15.46 8.44
C ARG A 471 -0.64 15.56 8.84
N SER A 472 0.04 14.43 9.03
CA SER A 472 1.48 14.40 9.35
C SER A 472 2.39 14.72 8.14
N VAL A 473 1.90 14.61 6.91
CA VAL A 473 2.55 15.16 5.72
C VAL A 473 2.46 16.68 5.72
N PHE A 474 1.24 17.22 5.88
CA PHE A 474 0.99 18.65 5.98
C PHE A 474 1.77 19.31 7.14
N GLN A 475 1.77 18.70 8.34
CA GLN A 475 2.51 19.20 9.50
C GLN A 475 4.04 19.26 9.30
N ARG A 476 4.60 18.55 8.30
CA ARG A 476 6.03 18.59 7.98
C ARG A 476 6.41 19.63 6.93
N GLY A 477 5.46 20.20 6.18
CA GLY A 477 5.78 21.09 5.05
C GLY A 477 4.59 21.67 4.30
N GLY A 478 3.48 21.95 4.99
CA GLY A 478 2.31 22.68 4.49
C GLY A 478 1.62 22.07 3.28
N TYR A 479 0.87 22.93 2.56
CA TYR A 479 0.08 22.55 1.39
C TYR A 479 0.93 22.05 0.21
N SER A 480 2.19 22.47 0.08
CA SER A 480 3.08 21.99 -0.99
C SER A 480 3.50 20.53 -0.79
N THR A 481 3.80 20.13 0.44
CA THR A 481 4.14 18.74 0.76
C THR A 481 2.89 17.85 0.77
N LEU A 482 1.73 18.38 1.19
CA LEU A 482 0.44 17.70 1.04
C LEU A 482 0.09 17.45 -0.44
N ALA A 483 0.22 18.46 -1.30
CA ALA A 483 -0.01 18.33 -2.74
C ALA A 483 0.92 17.28 -3.36
N TYR A 484 2.20 17.23 -2.95
CA TYR A 484 3.13 16.20 -3.40
C TYR A 484 2.69 14.78 -3.02
N GLU A 485 2.26 14.55 -1.77
CA GLU A 485 1.77 13.24 -1.31
C GLU A 485 0.48 12.81 -2.04
N LEU A 486 -0.43 13.73 -2.36
CA LEU A 486 -1.64 13.42 -3.13
C LEU A 486 -1.31 13.10 -4.61
N ASN A 487 -0.40 13.86 -5.23
CA ASN A 487 0.19 13.49 -6.54
C ASN A 487 0.81 12.08 -6.48
N MET A 488 1.51 11.74 -5.39
CA MET A 488 2.10 10.41 -5.16
C MET A 488 1.08 9.30 -4.90
N ASP A 489 -0.12 9.62 -4.41
CA ASP A 489 -1.19 8.64 -4.20
C ASP A 489 -1.91 8.28 -5.50
N LEU A 490 -2.30 9.26 -6.31
CA LEU A 490 -2.95 8.96 -7.58
C LEU A 490 -1.96 8.38 -8.62
N SER A 491 -0.68 8.77 -8.60
CA SER A 491 0.33 8.21 -9.51
C SER A 491 0.66 6.73 -9.27
N ARG A 492 0.39 6.22 -8.06
CA ARG A 492 0.57 4.80 -7.69
C ARG A 492 -0.72 3.99 -7.66
N LEU A 493 -1.87 4.64 -7.84
CA LEU A 493 -3.20 4.04 -7.72
C LEU A 493 -3.38 2.81 -8.64
N TRP A 494 -2.82 2.88 -9.85
CA TRP A 494 -2.90 1.85 -10.89
C TRP A 494 -2.31 0.48 -10.46
N TRP A 495 -1.26 0.46 -9.62
CA TRP A 495 -0.62 -0.76 -9.12
C TRP A 495 -0.83 -1.00 -7.62
N ARG A 496 -1.12 0.03 -6.82
CA ARG A 496 -1.41 -0.11 -5.39
C ARG A 496 -2.85 -0.51 -5.10
N ASN A 497 -3.79 -0.17 -5.99
CA ASN A 497 -5.21 -0.39 -5.81
C ASN A 497 -5.86 -1.06 -7.03
N LEU A 498 -5.87 -0.38 -8.17
CA LEU A 498 -6.87 -0.63 -9.22
C LEU A 498 -6.75 -1.99 -9.90
N GLY A 499 -5.55 -2.40 -10.33
CA GLY A 499 -5.38 -3.72 -10.95
C GLY A 499 -5.80 -4.86 -10.01
N ARG A 500 -5.41 -4.78 -8.74
CA ARG A 500 -5.80 -5.71 -7.67
C ARG A 500 -7.32 -5.75 -7.49
N ASP A 501 -7.96 -4.59 -7.39
CA ASP A 501 -9.38 -4.47 -7.08
C ASP A 501 -10.26 -4.88 -8.27
N ASP A 502 -9.84 -4.58 -9.50
CA ASP A 502 -10.48 -5.03 -10.75
C ASP A 502 -10.37 -6.56 -10.94
N ARG A 503 -9.23 -7.19 -10.64
CA ARG A 503 -9.10 -8.66 -10.65
C ARG A 503 -9.98 -9.32 -9.61
N ILE A 504 -9.99 -8.78 -8.39
CA ILE A 504 -10.74 -9.31 -7.25
C ILE A 504 -12.26 -9.27 -7.47
N VAL A 505 -12.79 -8.15 -7.97
CA VAL A 505 -14.24 -8.04 -8.25
C VAL A 505 -14.63 -8.85 -9.49
N GLY A 506 -13.73 -8.91 -10.49
CA GLY A 506 -13.92 -9.68 -11.71
C GLY A 506 -14.16 -11.17 -11.49
N ASP A 507 -13.50 -11.82 -10.51
CA ASP A 507 -13.63 -13.26 -10.23
C ASP A 507 -15.06 -13.76 -9.87
N HIS A 508 -16.01 -12.84 -9.67
CA HIS A 508 -17.43 -13.14 -9.48
C HIS A 508 -18.32 -12.85 -10.70
N GLY A 509 -17.75 -12.59 -11.87
CA GLY A 509 -18.50 -12.21 -13.08
C GLY A 509 -19.17 -10.84 -12.92
N LYS A 510 -18.48 -9.91 -12.24
CA LYS A 510 -19.02 -8.58 -11.90
C LYS A 510 -18.03 -7.47 -12.23
N GLU A 511 -18.57 -6.32 -12.62
CA GLU A 511 -17.78 -5.12 -12.89
C GLU A 511 -17.72 -4.17 -11.70
N LEU A 512 -16.51 -3.70 -11.37
CA LEU A 512 -16.30 -2.56 -10.50
C LEU A 512 -16.38 -1.24 -11.29
N ARG A 513 -17.26 -0.33 -10.88
CA ARG A 513 -17.38 1.05 -11.38
C ARG A 513 -17.09 2.07 -10.28
N LEU A 514 -16.24 3.05 -10.58
CA LEU A 514 -15.68 4.00 -9.59
C LEU A 514 -16.00 5.45 -10.00
N PRO A 515 -17.04 6.09 -9.42
CA PRO A 515 -17.45 7.45 -9.80
C PRO A 515 -16.47 8.54 -9.36
N PHE A 516 -15.73 8.34 -8.27
CA PHE A 516 -14.67 9.26 -7.84
C PHE A 516 -13.42 9.23 -8.72
N LEU A 517 -13.33 8.26 -9.64
CA LEU A 517 -12.27 8.14 -10.65
C LEU A 517 -12.86 8.25 -12.06
N ASP A 518 -13.84 9.15 -12.18
CA ASP A 518 -14.25 9.75 -13.44
C ASP A 518 -13.29 10.89 -13.80
N GLU A 519 -12.97 10.96 -15.07
CA GLU A 519 -12.06 11.92 -15.70
C GLU A 519 -12.50 13.35 -15.39
N GLN A 520 -13.78 13.67 -15.54
CA GLN A 520 -14.33 15.00 -15.27
C GLN A 520 -14.37 15.30 -13.76
N VAL A 521 -14.52 14.29 -12.90
CA VAL A 521 -14.45 14.45 -11.43
C VAL A 521 -13.02 14.74 -10.97
N ILE A 522 -12.01 14.09 -11.57
CA ILE A 522 -10.59 14.34 -11.28
C ILE A 522 -10.18 15.69 -11.83
N ASP A 523 -10.48 16.02 -13.10
CA ASP A 523 -10.16 17.31 -13.71
C ASP A 523 -10.80 18.47 -12.92
N PHE A 524 -12.06 18.33 -12.50
CA PHE A 524 -12.72 19.35 -11.68
C PHE A 524 -12.02 19.51 -10.32
N ILE A 525 -11.78 18.42 -9.57
CA ILE A 525 -11.13 18.49 -8.27
C ILE A 525 -9.70 19.05 -8.37
N THR A 526 -8.92 18.60 -9.34
CA THR A 526 -7.51 19.00 -9.48
C THR A 526 -7.35 20.43 -9.98
N SER A 527 -8.40 21.01 -10.58
CA SER A 527 -8.47 22.45 -10.89
C SER A 527 -8.70 23.36 -9.67
N LEU A 528 -9.14 22.81 -8.52
CA LEU A 528 -9.51 23.61 -7.34
C LEU A 528 -8.33 23.90 -6.38
N PRO A 529 -8.41 25.00 -5.62
CA PRO A 529 -7.68 25.20 -4.37
C PRO A 529 -7.65 23.96 -3.47
N LEU A 530 -6.46 23.52 -3.06
CA LEU A 530 -6.31 22.34 -2.20
C LEU A 530 -7.05 22.51 -0.87
N GLN A 531 -7.08 23.72 -0.32
CA GLN A 531 -7.82 24.12 0.88
C GLN A 531 -9.33 23.82 0.79
N VAL A 532 -9.93 23.91 -0.40
CA VAL A 532 -11.35 23.59 -0.63
C VAL A 532 -11.55 22.07 -0.65
N ILE A 533 -10.63 21.34 -1.27
CA ILE A 533 -10.66 19.87 -1.36
C ILE A 533 -10.48 19.23 0.02
N CYS A 534 -9.39 19.57 0.72
CA CYS A 534 -9.11 19.17 2.10
C CYS A 534 -8.21 20.17 2.84
N ASP A 535 -8.45 20.31 4.14
CA ASP A 535 -7.82 21.31 5.01
C ASP A 535 -7.26 20.60 6.23
N MET A 536 -5.93 20.50 6.32
CA MET A 536 -5.26 19.70 7.36
C MET A 536 -4.98 20.51 8.64
N GLU A 537 -5.39 21.77 8.69
CA GLU A 537 -5.42 22.59 9.91
C GLU A 537 -6.68 22.25 10.72
N LEU A 538 -7.82 22.06 10.03
CA LEU A 538 -9.08 21.68 10.65
C LEU A 538 -9.07 20.23 11.22
N PRO A 539 -9.87 19.92 12.27
CA PRO A 539 -9.87 18.60 12.92
C PRO A 539 -10.28 17.41 12.02
N ASP A 540 -9.89 16.20 12.43
CA ASP A 540 -10.36 14.94 11.82
C ASP A 540 -11.89 14.85 11.92
N GLY A 541 -12.56 14.58 10.80
CA GLY A 541 -14.01 14.69 10.68
C GLY A 541 -14.49 16.00 10.06
N ILE A 542 -13.61 16.99 9.85
CA ILE A 542 -13.94 18.30 9.27
C ILE A 542 -13.01 18.61 8.10
N GLY A 543 -11.70 18.47 8.32
CA GLY A 543 -10.65 18.83 7.37
C GLY A 543 -10.36 17.79 6.28
N ASP A 544 -10.36 16.51 6.63
CA ASP A 544 -10.21 15.41 5.67
C ASP A 544 -11.46 15.31 4.78
N LYS A 545 -11.29 15.27 3.45
CA LYS A 545 -12.40 15.29 2.47
C LYS A 545 -13.36 16.47 2.62
N ARG A 546 -12.86 17.66 2.97
CA ARG A 546 -13.64 18.89 3.20
C ARG A 546 -14.75 19.09 2.17
N ILE A 547 -14.44 19.05 0.87
CA ILE A 547 -15.43 19.25 -0.20
C ILE A 547 -16.55 18.19 -0.19
N LEU A 548 -16.25 16.92 0.15
CA LEU A 548 -17.25 15.86 0.25
C LEU A 548 -18.11 15.98 1.52
N ARG A 549 -17.54 16.47 2.62
CA ARG A 549 -18.30 16.76 3.85
C ARG A 549 -19.23 17.96 3.65
N GLN A 550 -18.74 19.01 2.98
CA GLN A 550 -19.56 20.16 2.57
C GLN A 550 -20.66 19.73 1.58
N ALA A 551 -20.34 18.87 0.61
CA ALA A 551 -21.33 18.33 -0.33
C ALA A 551 -22.41 17.54 0.40
N ALA A 552 -22.05 16.62 1.30
CA ALA A 552 -23.02 15.89 2.12
C ALA A 552 -23.93 16.83 2.93
N LYS A 553 -23.37 17.90 3.51
CA LYS A 553 -24.16 18.92 4.22
C LYS A 553 -25.15 19.63 3.29
N GLN A 554 -24.75 20.01 2.07
CA GLN A 554 -25.66 20.59 1.06
C GLN A 554 -26.72 19.60 0.57
N LEU A 555 -26.41 18.30 0.55
CA LEU A 555 -27.35 17.22 0.21
C LEU A 555 -28.33 16.84 1.36
N GLY A 556 -28.27 17.52 2.50
CA GLY A 556 -29.22 17.33 3.62
C GLY A 556 -28.84 16.23 4.62
N PHE A 557 -27.61 15.70 4.55
CA PHE A 557 -27.08 14.81 5.59
C PHE A 557 -26.85 15.56 6.90
N SER A 558 -27.18 14.91 8.01
CA SER A 558 -27.04 15.45 9.36
C SER A 558 -25.57 15.50 9.81
N ASN A 559 -25.29 16.39 10.76
CA ASN A 559 -23.92 16.70 11.19
C ASN A 559 -23.15 15.46 11.72
N ASP A 560 -23.82 14.45 12.26
CA ASP A 560 -23.20 13.24 12.81
C ASP A 560 -22.67 12.27 11.75
N PHE A 561 -23.22 12.33 10.53
CA PHE A 561 -22.67 11.63 9.36
C PHE A 561 -21.65 12.50 8.63
N VAL A 562 -21.95 13.80 8.47
CA VAL A 562 -21.02 14.78 7.85
C VAL A 562 -19.70 14.87 8.60
N SER A 563 -19.71 14.84 9.93
CA SER A 563 -18.51 14.93 10.78
C SER A 563 -17.84 13.58 11.10
N ARG A 564 -18.39 12.48 10.58
CA ARG A 564 -17.97 11.10 10.90
C ARG A 564 -16.49 10.87 10.51
N LYS A 565 -15.64 10.60 11.49
CA LYS A 565 -14.19 10.40 11.29
C LYS A 565 -13.94 9.13 10.46
N LYS A 566 -13.10 9.24 9.43
CA LYS A 566 -12.77 8.14 8.51
C LYS A 566 -12.20 6.92 9.26
N ARG A 567 -12.67 5.73 8.90
CA ARG A 567 -12.06 4.42 9.19
C ARG A 567 -11.64 3.77 7.87
N ALA A 568 -10.52 3.04 7.85
CA ALA A 568 -10.13 2.27 6.67
C ALA A 568 -10.78 0.88 6.70
N MET A 569 -11.22 0.38 5.55
CA MET A 569 -12.12 -0.78 5.45
C MET A 569 -11.60 -2.04 6.14
N GLN A 570 -10.29 -2.25 6.20
CA GLN A 570 -9.70 -3.42 6.85
C GLN A 570 -9.90 -3.45 8.39
N PHE A 571 -10.17 -2.29 9.00
CA PHE A 571 -10.59 -2.19 10.41
C PHE A 571 -12.11 -2.12 10.55
N GLY A 572 -12.78 -1.60 9.53
CA GLY A 572 -14.22 -1.44 9.49
C GLY A 572 -14.99 -2.74 9.31
N SER A 573 -14.54 -3.59 8.38
CA SER A 573 -15.04 -4.95 8.18
C SER A 573 -14.50 -5.96 9.21
N MET A 574 -13.64 -5.54 10.15
CA MET A 574 -12.95 -6.39 11.15
C MET A 574 -11.94 -7.42 10.58
N ILE A 575 -11.69 -7.48 9.26
CA ILE A 575 -10.75 -8.43 8.65
C ILE A 575 -9.34 -8.38 9.28
N ALA A 576 -8.80 -7.20 9.60
CA ALA A 576 -7.48 -7.09 10.21
C ALA A 576 -7.37 -7.81 11.57
N ALA A 577 -8.47 -7.89 12.32
CA ALA A 577 -8.55 -8.65 13.57
C ALA A 577 -8.68 -10.16 13.32
N GLN A 578 -9.52 -10.59 12.37
CA GLN A 578 -9.66 -12.02 12.02
C GLN A 578 -8.38 -12.62 11.45
N LEU A 579 -7.66 -11.87 10.60
CA LEU A 579 -6.38 -12.30 10.05
C LEU A 579 -5.25 -12.33 11.11
N GLN A 580 -5.51 -11.85 12.32
CA GLN A 580 -4.54 -11.68 13.40
C GLN A 580 -3.29 -10.91 12.95
N LEU A 581 -3.41 -9.98 11.99
CA LEU A 581 -2.28 -9.27 11.39
C LEU A 581 -1.74 -8.23 12.38
N PRO A 582 -0.69 -8.55 13.16
CA PRO A 582 -0.41 -7.82 14.38
C PRO A 582 0.03 -6.38 14.08
N TYR A 583 0.77 -6.25 12.99
CA TYR A 583 1.38 -5.03 12.44
C TYR A 583 0.46 -4.22 11.52
N LEU A 584 -0.81 -4.60 11.31
CA LEU A 584 -1.78 -3.71 10.65
C LEU A 584 -2.47 -2.75 11.64
N LEU A 585 -2.37 -2.99 12.95
CA LEU A 585 -2.85 -2.02 13.94
C LEU A 585 -2.18 -0.64 13.74
N PRO A 586 -2.87 0.48 14.03
CA PRO A 586 -2.27 1.80 13.93
C PRO A 586 -0.99 1.90 14.75
N ALA A 587 0.07 2.44 14.14
CA ALA A 587 1.32 2.69 14.83
C ALA A 587 1.11 3.68 15.98
N ASP A 588 1.56 3.33 17.17
CA ASP A 588 1.65 4.23 18.31
C ASP A 588 2.78 5.23 18.03
N PRO A 589 2.47 6.54 17.88
CA PRO A 589 3.46 7.55 17.54
C PRO A 589 4.46 7.84 18.69
N LEU A 590 4.21 7.34 19.91
CA LEU A 590 5.15 7.46 21.01
C LEU A 590 6.38 6.57 20.80
N TYR A 591 6.16 5.32 20.37
CA TYR A 591 7.20 4.28 20.26
C TYR A 591 7.64 3.98 18.81
N SER A 592 7.27 4.80 17.82
CA SER A 592 7.48 4.51 16.39
C SER A 592 8.20 5.62 15.64
N PHE A 593 9.16 5.28 14.78
CA PHE A 593 9.80 6.20 13.83
C PHE A 593 9.91 5.60 12.42
N ARG A 594 9.68 6.41 11.38
CA ARG A 594 9.71 5.98 9.96
C ARG A 594 10.92 6.47 9.18
N SER A 595 11.43 7.65 9.51
CA SER A 595 12.80 8.08 9.21
C SER A 595 13.32 8.79 10.46
N PRO A 596 14.55 8.53 10.92
CA PRO A 596 15.08 9.14 12.15
C PRO A 596 15.27 10.67 12.11
N LEU A 597 15.45 11.27 10.93
CA LEU A 597 15.65 12.72 10.76
C LEU A 597 14.34 13.51 10.52
N SER A 598 13.17 12.89 10.72
CA SER A 598 11.88 13.58 10.63
C SER A 598 11.70 14.59 11.79
N PRO A 599 11.49 15.89 11.52
CA PRO A 599 11.45 16.93 12.57
C PRO A 599 10.19 16.88 13.46
N PRO A 600 10.19 17.54 14.63
CA PRO A 600 11.28 18.34 15.20
C PRO A 600 12.26 17.52 16.04
N VAL A 601 13.56 17.72 15.79
CA VAL A 601 14.66 17.18 16.60
C VAL A 601 15.49 18.35 17.11
N ILE A 602 15.74 18.40 18.42
CA ILE A 602 16.60 19.41 19.04
C ILE A 602 18.07 18.96 18.87
N PRO A 603 19.02 19.84 18.53
CA PRO A 603 20.43 19.46 18.41
C PRO A 603 20.95 18.76 19.67
N GLY A 604 21.28 17.47 19.54
CA GLY A 604 21.73 16.60 20.65
C GLY A 604 20.82 15.40 20.92
N GLU A 605 19.54 15.43 20.55
CA GLU A 605 18.68 14.24 20.60
C GLU A 605 18.84 13.39 19.34
N VAL A 606 19.18 12.10 19.49
CA VAL A 606 19.32 11.16 18.34
C VAL A 606 17.95 10.85 17.72
N LEU A 607 16.90 10.79 18.53
CA LEU A 607 15.52 10.52 18.13
C LEU A 607 14.61 10.95 19.29
N ARG A 608 13.43 11.51 19.01
CA ARG A 608 12.48 11.90 20.07
C ARG A 608 12.12 10.69 20.94
N ASN A 609 12.38 10.79 22.24
CA ASN A 609 12.21 9.73 23.25
C ASN A 609 13.07 8.46 23.07
N TRP A 610 14.03 8.42 22.14
CA TRP A 610 14.99 7.31 22.04
C TRP A 610 16.41 7.80 22.35
N PHE A 611 17.06 7.12 23.28
CA PHE A 611 18.41 7.44 23.73
C PHE A 611 19.42 6.50 23.07
N GLY A 612 20.53 7.07 22.59
CA GLY A 612 21.64 6.36 21.98
C GLY A 612 22.85 6.26 22.92
N VAL A 613 23.52 5.11 22.94
CA VAL A 613 24.74 4.84 23.72
C VAL A 613 25.76 4.12 22.82
N GLY A 614 27.05 4.29 23.10
CA GLY A 614 28.13 3.74 22.27
C GLY A 614 28.27 4.51 20.95
N GLN A 615 28.51 3.80 19.84
CA GLN A 615 28.56 4.38 18.49
C GLN A 615 27.18 4.74 17.91
N THR A 616 26.11 4.72 18.72
CA THR A 616 24.74 4.95 18.25
C THR A 616 24.55 6.38 17.78
N LYS A 617 24.38 6.57 16.47
CA LYS A 617 24.30 7.88 15.81
C LYS A 617 23.31 7.90 14.66
N LEU A 618 22.90 9.11 14.26
CA LEU A 618 22.18 9.32 13.01
C LEU A 618 23.14 9.21 11.82
N ALA A 619 22.69 8.56 10.75
CA ALA A 619 23.39 8.49 9.48
C ALA A 619 22.39 8.50 8.31
N GLN A 620 22.90 8.64 7.09
CA GLN A 620 22.13 8.42 5.86
C GLN A 620 22.81 7.35 4.99
N LYS A 621 22.00 6.56 4.29
CA LYS A 621 22.45 5.60 3.28
C LYS A 621 21.47 5.59 2.12
N ASP A 622 21.98 5.66 0.88
CA ASP A 622 21.18 5.61 -0.35
C ASP A 622 20.03 6.65 -0.38
N GLY A 623 20.21 7.79 0.31
CA GLY A 623 19.18 8.84 0.47
C GLY A 623 18.15 8.59 1.58
N VAL A 624 18.29 7.52 2.36
CA VAL A 624 17.40 7.13 3.46
C VAL A 624 18.07 7.42 4.81
N ASP A 625 17.33 8.06 5.72
CA ASP A 625 17.75 8.30 7.09
C ASP A 625 17.74 6.99 7.90
N ILE A 626 18.78 6.75 8.70
CA ILE A 626 18.95 5.52 9.50
C ILE A 626 19.56 5.83 10.87
N VAL A 627 19.29 4.98 11.87
CA VAL A 627 20.09 4.92 13.09
C VAL A 627 21.19 3.88 12.89
N ARG A 628 22.44 4.32 12.96
CA ARG A 628 23.64 3.49 13.00
C ARG A 628 23.88 3.07 14.45
N LEU A 629 24.10 1.78 14.71
CA LEU A 629 24.43 1.26 16.04
C LEU A 629 25.94 0.96 16.19
N THR A 630 26.54 0.36 15.16
CA THR A 630 28.00 0.17 15.04
C THR A 630 28.43 0.57 13.64
N ASP A 631 29.61 1.19 13.51
CA ASP A 631 30.26 1.41 12.22
C ASP A 631 31.05 0.17 11.75
N MET A 632 31.79 0.31 10.65
CA MET A 632 32.61 -0.75 10.06
C MET A 632 33.94 -0.94 10.80
N GLU A 633 33.85 -1.24 12.09
CA GLU A 633 34.97 -1.35 13.05
C GLU A 633 34.87 -2.65 13.88
N GLN A 634 36.00 -3.11 14.42
CA GLN A 634 36.10 -4.30 15.29
C GLN A 634 35.76 -3.93 16.74
N ASP A 635 35.19 -4.87 17.51
CA ASP A 635 34.72 -4.69 18.89
C ASP A 635 33.80 -3.47 19.13
N ALA A 636 33.18 -2.96 18.05
CA ALA A 636 32.30 -1.81 18.08
C ALA A 636 30.96 -2.15 18.71
N PHE A 637 30.38 -1.17 19.41
CA PHE A 637 29.15 -1.36 20.19
C PHE A 637 28.22 -0.15 20.13
N GLY A 638 26.90 -0.40 20.12
CA GLY A 638 25.89 0.62 20.42
C GLY A 638 24.55 0.08 20.90
N THR A 639 23.87 0.89 21.75
CA THR A 639 22.47 0.70 22.18
C THR A 639 21.60 1.84 21.68
N LEU A 640 20.39 1.51 21.20
CA LEU A 640 19.28 2.45 21.00
C LEU A 640 18.08 1.98 21.83
N TYR A 641 17.62 2.74 22.83
CA TYR A 641 16.45 2.37 23.65
C TYR A 641 15.44 3.51 23.83
N HIS A 642 14.17 3.17 24.03
CA HIS A 642 13.11 4.15 24.27
C HIS A 642 13.03 4.50 25.75
N ILE A 643 13.03 5.79 26.11
CA ILE A 643 13.17 6.27 27.49
C ILE A 643 11.94 6.03 28.38
N THR A 644 10.78 5.76 27.78
CA THR A 644 9.53 5.43 28.50
C THR A 644 9.20 3.95 28.32
N PRO A 645 8.90 3.18 29.38
CA PRO A 645 8.49 1.80 29.23
C PRO A 645 7.03 1.71 28.76
N LEU A 646 6.73 0.74 27.90
CA LEU A 646 5.36 0.37 27.59
C LEU A 646 4.70 -0.22 28.85
N LYS A 647 3.46 0.18 29.15
CA LYS A 647 2.67 -0.28 30.30
C LYS A 647 1.54 -1.24 29.88
N GLN A 648 1.85 -2.22 29.04
CA GLN A 648 0.88 -3.19 28.49
C GLN A 648 1.53 -4.57 28.28
N GLN A 649 0.85 -5.64 28.68
CA GLN A 649 1.22 -7.04 28.40
C GLN A 649 0.97 -7.48 26.94
N HIS A 650 0.67 -6.52 26.05
CA HIS A 650 0.28 -6.76 24.66
C HIS A 650 0.91 -5.70 23.76
N PHE A 651 1.71 -6.12 22.77
CA PHE A 651 2.21 -5.23 21.74
C PHE A 651 2.52 -5.98 20.45
N ASN A 652 2.41 -5.25 19.35
CA ASN A 652 2.86 -5.73 18.05
C ASN A 652 3.93 -4.78 17.54
N LEU A 653 5.14 -5.28 17.32
CA LEU A 653 6.31 -4.48 16.95
C LEU A 653 6.85 -4.98 15.61
N SER A 654 7.35 -4.07 14.79
CA SER A 654 8.14 -4.43 13.62
C SER A 654 9.27 -3.44 13.41
N PHE A 655 10.45 -3.96 13.04
CA PHE A 655 11.63 -3.15 12.78
C PHE A 655 12.29 -3.57 11.48
N VAL A 656 12.82 -2.58 10.75
CA VAL A 656 13.60 -2.78 9.53
C VAL A 656 15.07 -2.61 9.90
N TYR A 657 15.87 -3.63 9.64
CA TYR A 657 17.31 -3.66 9.94
C TYR A 657 18.13 -3.74 8.66
N TRP A 658 19.37 -3.28 8.76
CA TRP A 658 20.42 -3.55 7.79
C TRP A 658 21.73 -3.89 8.48
N ILE A 659 22.45 -4.87 7.94
CA ILE A 659 23.77 -5.31 8.38
C ILE A 659 24.74 -5.24 7.17
N GLY A 660 25.82 -4.48 7.31
CA GLY A 660 26.86 -4.28 6.29
C GLY A 660 28.19 -4.91 6.71
N THR A 661 28.85 -5.61 5.79
CA THR A 661 29.95 -6.55 6.10
C THR A 661 30.93 -6.62 4.92
N LYS A 662 32.24 -6.61 5.16
CA LYS A 662 33.27 -6.62 4.10
C LYS A 662 33.67 -8.02 3.59
N GLU A 663 33.71 -9.02 4.48
CA GLU A 663 34.32 -10.34 4.18
C GLU A 663 33.30 -11.48 4.29
N ILE A 664 33.42 -12.52 3.47
CA ILE A 664 32.35 -13.53 3.23
C ILE A 664 32.36 -14.71 4.24
N GLN A 665 33.43 -14.86 5.05
CA GLN A 665 33.63 -15.98 5.98
C GLN A 665 33.01 -15.72 7.39
N PRO A 666 32.89 -16.73 8.29
CA PRO A 666 31.90 -16.70 9.37
C PRO A 666 32.28 -15.75 10.51
N ARG A 667 31.26 -15.06 11.05
CA ARG A 667 31.41 -13.90 11.96
C ARG A 667 30.50 -14.02 13.18
N VAL A 668 31.07 -13.84 14.38
CA VAL A 668 30.32 -13.84 15.65
C VAL A 668 29.80 -12.42 15.96
N ASP A 669 29.04 -11.86 15.02
CA ASP A 669 28.41 -10.54 15.13
C ASP A 669 26.92 -10.70 15.46
N SER A 670 26.37 -9.74 16.23
CA SER A 670 25.00 -9.81 16.73
C SER A 670 24.26 -8.47 16.73
N LEU A 671 22.98 -8.54 16.38
CA LEU A 671 21.99 -7.46 16.51
C LEU A 671 20.77 -8.01 17.26
N ALA A 672 20.50 -7.49 18.45
CA ALA A 672 19.40 -7.94 19.29
C ALA A 672 18.36 -6.84 19.51
N PHE A 673 17.08 -7.22 19.45
CA PHE A 673 15.94 -6.43 19.95
C PHE A 673 15.58 -6.89 21.36
N TRP A 674 15.18 -5.97 22.23
CA TRP A 674 14.89 -6.22 23.65
C TRP A 674 13.52 -5.67 24.07
N TYR A 675 12.83 -6.44 24.92
CA TYR A 675 11.74 -5.96 25.77
C TYR A 675 12.02 -6.37 27.22
N THR A 676 12.55 -5.43 28.01
CA THR A 676 13.19 -5.69 29.31
C THR A 676 12.67 -4.75 30.40
N LYS A 677 12.71 -5.20 31.66
CA LYS A 677 12.19 -4.45 32.83
C LYS A 677 12.94 -3.15 33.11
N HIS A 678 14.19 -3.07 32.69
CA HIS A 678 15.03 -1.88 32.71
C HIS A 678 15.51 -1.59 31.27
N PRO A 679 15.92 -0.35 30.95
CA PRO A 679 16.54 -0.04 29.66
C PRO A 679 17.75 -0.97 29.39
N PRO A 680 17.95 -1.46 28.15
CA PRO A 680 19.15 -2.22 27.80
C PRO A 680 20.44 -1.43 28.08
N THR A 681 21.38 -2.10 28.73
CA THR A 681 22.68 -1.57 29.21
C THR A 681 23.81 -2.32 28.50
N TYR A 682 25.01 -1.73 28.38
CA TYR A 682 26.12 -2.43 27.71
C TYR A 682 26.52 -3.72 28.44
N GLY A 683 26.74 -4.79 27.69
CA GLY A 683 27.39 -5.99 28.19
C GLY A 683 27.79 -6.98 27.10
N THR A 684 28.29 -8.12 27.56
CA THR A 684 28.81 -9.21 26.73
C THR A 684 27.73 -10.02 26.00
N VAL A 685 26.47 -9.96 26.45
CA VAL A 685 25.37 -10.80 25.97
C VAL A 685 24.69 -10.13 24.79
N TYR A 686 25.19 -10.38 23.58
CA TYR A 686 24.71 -9.77 22.33
C TYR A 686 24.68 -8.22 22.41
N GLY A 687 25.65 -7.64 23.13
CA GLY A 687 25.75 -6.21 23.43
C GLY A 687 24.98 -5.75 24.68
N ASN A 688 24.11 -6.58 25.27
CA ASN A 688 23.33 -6.25 26.46
C ASN A 688 23.99 -6.79 27.76
N GLU A 689 23.62 -6.21 28.90
CA GLU A 689 23.99 -6.72 30.22
C GLU A 689 23.37 -8.10 30.47
N ALA A 690 24.17 -9.05 30.94
CA ALA A 690 23.71 -10.41 31.20
C ALA A 690 22.57 -10.48 32.24
N ALA A 691 22.50 -9.52 33.17
CA ALA A 691 21.59 -9.48 34.32
C ALA A 691 20.17 -8.99 33.99
N PHE A 692 19.68 -9.14 32.75
CA PHE A 692 18.36 -8.63 32.37
C PHE A 692 17.19 -9.46 32.94
N GLN A 693 16.02 -8.82 33.05
CA GLN A 693 14.72 -9.49 33.25
C GLN A 693 13.81 -9.14 32.07
N GLY A 694 13.34 -10.16 31.33
CA GLY A 694 12.49 -9.98 30.14
C GLY A 694 12.93 -10.88 28.97
N LEU A 695 12.74 -10.38 27.75
CA LEU A 695 13.07 -11.11 26.51
C LEU A 695 14.00 -10.33 25.58
N GLY A 696 14.77 -11.07 24.80
CA GLY A 696 15.46 -10.61 23.60
C GLY A 696 15.08 -11.44 22.38
N ILE A 697 15.24 -10.85 21.19
CA ILE A 697 15.21 -11.53 19.90
C ILE A 697 16.53 -11.21 19.20
N VAL A 698 17.35 -12.23 18.98
CA VAL A 698 18.74 -12.09 18.52
C VAL A 698 18.82 -12.48 17.05
N ILE A 699 19.39 -11.59 16.23
CA ILE A 699 19.97 -11.91 14.93
C ILE A 699 21.45 -12.22 15.18
N GLN A 700 21.87 -13.45 14.94
CA GLN A 700 23.27 -13.89 14.99
C GLN A 700 23.73 -14.18 13.55
N LEU A 701 24.90 -13.68 13.13
CA LEU A 701 25.42 -13.99 11.79
C LEU A 701 26.00 -15.39 11.71
N PHE A 702 26.91 -15.76 12.61
CA PHE A 702 27.40 -17.13 12.77
C PHE A 702 27.77 -17.39 14.22
N ASP A 703 27.71 -18.67 14.60
CA ASP A 703 28.28 -19.23 15.82
C ASP A 703 28.53 -20.73 15.58
N ASN A 704 29.38 -21.33 16.40
CA ASN A 704 29.86 -22.72 16.31
C ASN A 704 28.72 -23.76 16.31
N GLN A 705 27.53 -23.42 16.82
CA GLN A 705 26.37 -24.31 16.87
C GLN A 705 25.46 -24.24 15.63
N TRP A 706 25.50 -23.15 14.85
CA TRP A 706 24.42 -22.81 13.91
C TRP A 706 24.80 -22.86 12.43
N HIS A 707 26.09 -22.72 12.10
CA HIS A 707 26.65 -22.74 10.73
C HIS A 707 26.05 -21.77 9.69
N ARG A 708 25.03 -20.97 10.04
CA ARG A 708 24.34 -19.99 9.17
C ARG A 708 23.72 -18.85 9.98
N PRO A 709 23.48 -17.68 9.35
CA PRO A 709 22.70 -16.60 9.94
C PRO A 709 21.34 -17.07 10.47
N SER A 710 21.04 -16.73 11.72
CA SER A 710 19.91 -17.28 12.46
C SER A 710 19.23 -16.23 13.35
N LEU A 711 17.92 -16.42 13.57
CA LEU A 711 17.03 -15.53 14.32
C LEU A 711 16.32 -16.34 15.41
N PHE A 712 16.59 -16.05 16.69
CA PHE A 712 16.09 -16.84 17.82
C PHE A 712 15.69 -16.00 19.06
N PRO A 713 14.80 -16.51 19.94
CA PRO A 713 14.38 -15.83 21.16
C PRO A 713 15.21 -16.23 22.38
N VAL A 714 15.52 -15.26 23.24
CA VAL A 714 16.26 -15.43 24.50
C VAL A 714 15.51 -14.82 25.68
N VAL A 715 15.67 -15.38 26.89
CA VAL A 715 15.18 -14.78 28.15
C VAL A 715 16.19 -14.92 29.29
N ASN A 716 16.09 -14.02 30.25
CA ASN A 716 16.74 -14.15 31.56
C ASN A 716 15.77 -13.66 32.66
N GLU A 717 15.95 -14.21 33.85
CA GLU A 717 15.14 -14.05 35.05
C GLU A 717 15.91 -13.27 36.15
N ARG A 718 16.94 -12.52 35.75
CA ARG A 718 17.85 -11.69 36.59
C ARG A 718 18.82 -12.48 37.49
N THR A 719 19.25 -13.68 37.10
CA THR A 719 20.14 -14.53 37.92
C THR A 719 21.63 -14.27 37.64
N THR A 720 22.25 -13.34 38.37
CA THR A 720 23.70 -13.08 38.33
C THR A 720 24.48 -14.07 39.21
N LYS A 721 24.68 -15.31 38.75
CA LYS A 721 25.55 -16.30 39.40
C LYS A 721 26.29 -17.18 38.39
N GLY A 722 27.63 -17.16 38.45
CA GLY A 722 28.52 -18.00 37.65
C GLY A 722 29.26 -17.24 36.55
N SER A 723 30.41 -17.77 36.14
CA SER A 723 31.25 -17.27 35.05
C SER A 723 30.79 -17.70 33.66
N ASP A 724 29.76 -18.54 33.57
CA ASP A 724 29.16 -18.98 32.31
C ASP A 724 27.93 -18.13 31.98
N TRP A 725 27.91 -17.55 30.77
CA TRP A 725 26.92 -16.60 30.28
C TRP A 725 25.58 -17.26 29.87
N GLN A 726 25.02 -18.11 30.74
CA GLN A 726 23.87 -18.99 30.50
C GLN A 726 22.53 -18.24 30.37
N VAL A 727 22.35 -17.52 29.26
CA VAL A 727 21.06 -16.98 28.84
C VAL A 727 20.21 -18.08 28.21
N LYS A 728 18.93 -18.15 28.59
CA LYS A 728 18.04 -19.23 28.15
C LYS A 728 17.46 -18.94 26.77
N VAL A 729 17.98 -19.62 25.75
CA VAL A 729 17.35 -19.71 24.42
C VAL A 729 16.03 -20.48 24.56
N LEU A 730 14.91 -19.93 24.06
CA LEU A 730 13.57 -20.55 24.18
C LEU A 730 13.15 -21.38 22.96
N SER A 731 13.85 -21.24 21.83
CA SER A 731 13.59 -21.97 20.59
C SER A 731 14.85 -21.98 19.72
N PRO A 732 15.10 -23.03 18.91
CA PRO A 732 16.17 -23.02 17.91
C PRO A 732 16.02 -21.95 16.83
N GLY A 733 14.87 -21.26 16.77
CA GLY A 733 14.66 -20.13 15.87
C GLY A 733 14.48 -20.54 14.40
N CYS A 734 14.81 -19.63 13.49
CA CYS A 734 14.84 -19.89 12.05
C CYS A 734 16.10 -19.30 11.39
N ALA A 735 16.40 -19.73 10.15
CA ALA A 735 17.49 -19.14 9.37
C ALA A 735 17.12 -17.72 8.88
N LEU A 736 18.06 -16.78 8.94
CA LEU A 736 17.85 -15.41 8.52
C LEU A 736 17.89 -15.31 6.98
N GLY A 737 16.80 -14.88 6.34
CA GLY A 737 16.68 -14.92 4.87
C GLY A 737 17.41 -13.81 4.10
N SER A 738 17.97 -12.78 4.77
CA SER A 738 18.79 -11.71 4.17
C SER A 738 19.49 -10.89 5.27
N LEU A 739 20.62 -10.25 4.95
CA LEU A 739 21.26 -9.24 5.82
C LEU A 739 20.54 -7.86 5.81
N THR A 740 19.54 -7.71 4.95
CA THR A 740 18.59 -6.58 4.95
C THR A 740 17.19 -7.15 5.12
N GLY A 741 16.42 -6.71 6.10
CA GLY A 741 15.13 -7.34 6.36
C GLY A 741 14.22 -6.55 7.27
N LYS A 742 12.99 -7.03 7.38
CA LYS A 742 12.01 -6.56 8.36
C LYS A 742 11.57 -7.71 9.26
N ILE A 743 11.75 -7.56 10.56
CA ILE A 743 11.22 -8.50 11.55
C ILE A 743 9.89 -7.98 12.08
N TYR A 744 8.98 -8.90 12.34
CA TYR A 744 7.69 -8.68 12.98
C TYR A 744 7.57 -9.53 14.24
N VAL A 745 7.10 -8.90 15.31
CA VAL A 745 6.99 -9.45 16.65
C VAL A 745 5.57 -9.22 17.15
N SER A 746 4.91 -10.25 17.64
CA SER A 746 3.61 -10.18 18.30
C SER A 746 3.74 -10.77 19.70
N TYR A 747 3.49 -9.96 20.73
CA TYR A 747 3.54 -10.36 22.13
C TYR A 747 2.17 -10.21 22.76
N GLN A 748 1.61 -11.30 23.30
CA GLN A 748 0.27 -11.35 23.89
C GLN A 748 0.24 -12.35 25.05
N GLN A 749 0.00 -11.88 26.29
CA GLN A 749 -0.15 -12.75 27.49
C GLN A 749 1.00 -13.77 27.66
N GLY A 750 2.24 -13.31 27.46
CA GLY A 750 3.43 -14.15 27.54
C GLY A 750 3.70 -15.05 26.32
N LYS A 751 2.78 -15.14 25.34
CA LYS A 751 3.08 -15.75 24.05
C LYS A 751 3.82 -14.75 23.16
N LEU A 752 4.91 -15.18 22.54
CA LEU A 752 5.70 -14.45 21.57
C LEU A 752 5.65 -15.18 20.21
N SER A 753 5.26 -14.46 19.17
CA SER A 753 5.19 -14.94 17.77
C SER A 753 6.06 -14.06 16.88
N VAL A 754 6.97 -14.66 16.11
CA VAL A 754 7.95 -13.92 15.29
C VAL A 754 7.91 -14.35 13.82
N TYR A 755 7.96 -13.36 12.94
CA TYR A 755 8.00 -13.51 11.48
C TYR A 755 9.13 -12.65 10.90
N GLN A 756 9.76 -13.11 9.82
CA GLN A 756 10.76 -12.34 9.06
C GLN A 756 10.26 -12.01 7.65
N LEU A 757 10.72 -10.89 7.09
CA LEU A 757 10.53 -10.52 5.71
C LEU A 757 11.89 -10.14 5.13
N PRO A 758 12.56 -11.05 4.39
CA PRO A 758 13.81 -10.76 3.70
C PRO A 758 13.61 -9.64 2.68
N ILE A 759 14.45 -8.61 2.74
CA ILE A 759 14.51 -7.56 1.72
C ILE A 759 15.61 -7.99 0.74
N GLN A 760 15.20 -8.53 -0.40
CA GLN A 760 16.06 -8.85 -1.54
C GLN A 760 15.80 -7.84 -2.68
N LYS A 761 16.80 -7.59 -3.54
CA LYS A 761 16.77 -6.46 -4.48
C LYS A 761 15.74 -6.54 -5.62
N ASN A 762 14.99 -7.64 -5.78
CA ASN A 762 13.99 -7.78 -6.85
C ASN A 762 12.75 -8.66 -6.51
N THR A 763 12.52 -9.02 -5.24
CA THR A 763 11.40 -9.89 -4.83
C THR A 763 10.78 -9.44 -3.50
N LEU A 764 9.45 -9.53 -3.41
CA LEU A 764 8.65 -9.24 -2.21
C LEU A 764 7.93 -10.52 -1.73
N PRO A 765 8.56 -11.35 -0.89
CA PRO A 765 7.89 -12.49 -0.26
C PRO A 765 6.82 -12.02 0.75
N ASN A 766 5.98 -12.95 1.21
CA ASN A 766 5.18 -12.72 2.42
C ASN A 766 6.09 -12.76 3.66
N PRO A 767 5.69 -12.15 4.80
CA PRO A 767 6.38 -12.40 6.07
C PRO A 767 6.35 -13.89 6.42
N GLU A 768 7.51 -14.52 6.40
CA GLU A 768 7.73 -15.93 6.70
C GLU A 768 7.65 -16.14 8.21
N PHE A 769 6.96 -17.21 8.63
CA PHE A 769 6.91 -17.59 10.04
C PHE A 769 8.27 -18.11 10.51
N CYS A 770 8.75 -17.62 11.65
CA CYS A 770 10.04 -18.00 12.23
C CYS A 770 9.85 -18.92 13.43
N PHE A 771 9.12 -18.47 14.48
CA PHE A 771 8.82 -19.27 15.66
C PHE A 771 7.66 -18.70 16.50
N ASP A 772 7.06 -19.59 17.29
CA ASP A 772 6.17 -19.29 18.42
C ASP A 772 6.84 -19.82 19.71
N VAL A 773 6.86 -19.02 20.78
CA VAL A 773 7.29 -19.48 22.13
C VAL A 773 6.38 -18.91 23.22
N GLN A 774 6.22 -19.64 24.32
CA GLN A 774 5.61 -19.13 25.55
C GLN A 774 6.73 -18.78 26.55
N LEU A 775 6.71 -17.56 27.08
CA LEU A 775 7.69 -17.11 28.07
C LEU A 775 7.40 -17.70 29.46
N PRO A 776 8.45 -18.02 30.26
CA PRO A 776 8.27 -18.34 31.67
C PRO A 776 7.66 -17.15 32.42
N PRO A 777 6.82 -17.34 33.46
CA PRO A 777 6.10 -16.25 34.13
C PRO A 777 7.01 -15.13 34.65
N SER A 778 8.21 -15.47 35.12
CA SER A 778 9.27 -14.58 35.57
C SER A 778 9.86 -13.66 34.49
N ALA A 779 9.72 -14.00 33.21
CA ALA A 779 10.11 -13.16 32.07
C ALA A 779 8.92 -12.42 31.43
N GLN A 780 7.69 -12.63 31.91
CA GLN A 780 6.53 -11.87 31.47
C GLN A 780 6.49 -10.52 32.22
N LEU A 781 6.31 -9.42 31.49
CA LEU A 781 6.43 -8.06 32.03
C LEU A 781 5.13 -7.26 31.88
N ASP A 782 4.59 -6.79 33.00
CA ASP A 782 3.50 -5.80 33.04
C ASP A 782 3.90 -4.46 32.41
N SER A 783 5.19 -4.13 32.52
CA SER A 783 5.80 -2.97 31.87
C SER A 783 7.27 -3.23 31.56
N GLY A 784 7.70 -2.78 30.38
CA GLY A 784 9.07 -2.98 29.89
C GLY A 784 9.49 -1.93 28.87
N TYR A 785 10.81 -1.73 28.75
CA TYR A 785 11.47 -0.83 27.82
C TYR A 785 11.75 -1.55 26.51
N PHE A 786 11.56 -0.86 25.38
CA PHE A 786 12.02 -1.32 24.08
C PHE A 786 13.45 -0.84 23.84
N GLY A 787 14.28 -1.69 23.23
CA GLY A 787 15.58 -1.25 22.73
C GLY A 787 16.22 -2.23 21.77
N PHE A 788 17.38 -1.82 21.25
CA PHE A 788 18.23 -2.56 20.34
C PHE A 788 19.67 -2.46 20.83
N THR A 789 20.42 -3.55 20.79
CA THR A 789 21.88 -3.56 20.94
C THR A 789 22.52 -4.17 19.71
N ALA A 790 23.69 -3.67 19.33
CA ALA A 790 24.53 -4.31 18.34
C ALA A 790 25.97 -4.37 18.84
N LYS A 791 26.64 -5.50 18.59
CA LYS A 791 28.07 -5.65 18.80
C LYS A 791 28.70 -6.33 17.59
N SER A 792 29.77 -5.74 17.05
CA SER A 792 30.72 -6.45 16.19
C SER A 792 31.78 -7.15 17.05
N GLY A 793 32.24 -8.33 16.61
CA GLY A 793 33.33 -9.05 17.26
C GLY A 793 34.68 -8.72 16.61
N ASN A 794 35.47 -9.75 16.36
CA ASN A 794 36.78 -9.69 15.72
C ASN A 794 36.75 -9.19 14.25
N TYR A 795 35.59 -8.81 13.69
CA TYR A 795 35.42 -8.40 12.31
C TYR A 795 34.63 -7.09 12.21
N ALA A 796 34.96 -6.27 11.21
CA ALA A 796 34.28 -5.01 10.95
C ALA A 796 32.88 -5.22 10.34
N THR A 797 31.84 -4.95 11.12
CA THR A 797 30.42 -5.13 10.73
C THR A 797 29.56 -3.95 11.23
N GLU A 798 28.93 -3.23 10.30
CA GLU A 798 28.01 -2.13 10.61
C GLU A 798 26.57 -2.63 10.80
N HIS A 799 25.92 -2.20 11.88
CA HIS A 799 24.53 -2.54 12.17
C HIS A 799 23.66 -1.27 12.16
N SER A 800 22.49 -1.31 11.52
CA SER A 800 21.59 -0.16 11.40
C SER A 800 20.11 -0.52 11.57
N ILE A 801 19.36 0.37 12.21
CA ILE A 801 17.89 0.33 12.29
C ILE A 801 17.32 1.46 11.42
N ILE A 802 16.48 1.11 10.44
CA ILE A 802 15.93 2.04 9.45
C ILE A 802 14.57 2.58 9.91
N GLN A 803 13.71 1.70 10.41
CA GLN A 803 12.35 2.00 10.86
C GLN A 803 12.00 1.14 12.07
N VAL A 804 11.30 1.73 13.06
CA VAL A 804 10.63 1.00 14.13
C VAL A 804 9.14 1.36 14.13
N THR A 805 8.28 0.37 14.29
CA THR A 805 6.83 0.58 14.29
C THR A 805 6.20 -0.35 15.30
N VAL A 806 5.74 0.23 16.41
CA VAL A 806 5.01 -0.45 17.48
C VAL A 806 3.55 -0.06 17.38
N ALA A 807 2.65 -1.01 17.59
CA ALA A 807 1.22 -0.78 17.72
C ALA A 807 0.74 -1.35 19.06
N THR A 808 0.17 -0.46 19.87
CA THR A 808 -0.36 -0.74 21.20
C THR A 808 -1.88 -0.87 21.10
N GLY A 809 -2.44 -1.98 21.56
CA GLY A 809 -3.85 -2.26 21.33
C GLY A 809 -4.30 -3.60 21.87
N ALA A 810 -5.32 -3.57 22.72
CA ALA A 810 -5.89 -4.78 23.31
C ALA A 810 -6.62 -5.61 22.25
N VAL A 811 -6.06 -6.77 21.88
CA VAL A 811 -6.88 -7.90 21.45
C VAL A 811 -7.73 -8.29 22.66
N THR A 812 -8.99 -7.91 22.67
CA THR A 812 -9.90 -8.25 23.77
C THR A 812 -10.18 -9.75 23.75
N THR A 813 -9.36 -10.53 24.45
CA THR A 813 -9.54 -11.97 24.65
C THR A 813 -10.87 -12.21 25.36
N ALA A 814 -11.88 -12.68 24.63
CA ALA A 814 -13.23 -12.90 25.13
C ALA A 814 -13.32 -14.21 25.93
N ALA A 815 -12.62 -14.28 27.05
CA ALA A 815 -12.68 -15.37 28.02
C ALA A 815 -12.39 -14.85 29.43
N LYS A 816 -13.00 -15.50 30.44
CA LYS A 816 -12.87 -15.19 31.89
C LYS A 816 -13.37 -13.79 32.31
N ASN A 817 -14.67 -13.68 32.54
CA ASN A 817 -15.22 -12.79 33.57
C ASN A 817 -16.64 -13.24 34.00
N THR A 818 -16.71 -14.45 34.56
CA THR A 818 -17.94 -15.08 35.09
C THR A 818 -17.75 -15.53 36.54
N ALA A 819 -17.08 -14.70 37.35
CA ALA A 819 -16.82 -14.99 38.75
C ALA A 819 -16.52 -13.76 39.64
N ASP A 820 -17.05 -12.56 39.35
CA ASP A 820 -17.24 -11.53 40.41
C ASP A 820 -18.17 -10.36 40.02
N ARG A 821 -19.48 -10.52 40.24
CA ARG A 821 -20.47 -9.41 40.32
C ARG A 821 -21.58 -9.72 41.33
N ASN A 822 -21.20 -10.08 42.55
CA ASN A 822 -22.13 -10.34 43.65
C ASN A 822 -21.94 -9.37 44.83
N LYS A 823 -21.84 -8.07 44.52
CA LYS A 823 -21.97 -6.97 45.49
C LYS A 823 -23.02 -5.98 44.99
N LYS A 824 -24.06 -5.78 45.81
CA LYS A 824 -25.19 -4.89 45.54
C LYS A 824 -24.80 -3.42 45.80
N GLN A 825 -25.27 -2.52 44.95
CA GLN A 825 -25.68 -1.17 45.34
C GLN A 825 -27.07 -0.88 44.74
N PRO A 826 -27.88 -0.01 45.35
CA PRO A 826 -29.32 0.07 45.07
C PRO A 826 -29.64 1.05 43.93
N ASP A 827 -30.67 0.70 43.15
CA ASP A 827 -31.38 1.63 42.27
C ASP A 827 -32.61 2.20 43.04
N PRO A 828 -32.88 3.52 43.00
CA PRO A 828 -34.08 4.11 43.56
C PRO A 828 -35.26 4.05 42.57
N PHE A 829 -36.49 4.19 43.10
CA PHE A 829 -37.77 3.94 42.42
C PHE A 829 -37.93 2.44 42.06
N ASP A 830 -38.94 1.73 42.57
CA ASP A 830 -40.33 2.19 42.61
C ASP A 830 -41.08 1.93 43.94
N LYS A 831 -42.29 2.51 44.08
CA LYS A 831 -43.17 2.37 45.26
C LYS A 831 -44.55 1.80 44.89
N ALA A 832 -45.04 0.92 45.78
CA ALA A 832 -46.37 0.31 45.77
C ALA A 832 -46.57 -0.79 44.68
N SER A 833 -47.49 -1.76 44.82
CA SER A 833 -48.58 -1.83 45.81
C SER A 833 -48.95 -3.25 46.30
N LYS A 834 -49.28 -3.33 47.60
CA LYS A 834 -50.28 -4.18 48.28
C LYS A 834 -50.51 -5.66 47.84
N LYS A 835 -50.30 -6.57 48.82
CA LYS A 835 -51.14 -7.78 49.16
C LYS A 835 -51.19 -8.94 48.12
N SER A 836 -51.41 -10.22 48.47
CA SER A 836 -51.45 -10.96 49.76
C SER A 836 -51.69 -12.47 49.50
N VAL A 837 -51.42 -13.37 50.49
CA VAL A 837 -52.02 -14.73 50.65
C VAL A 837 -51.58 -15.80 49.59
N VAL A 838 -51.39 -17.11 49.83
CA VAL A 838 -51.24 -18.01 51.01
C VAL A 838 -50.51 -19.31 50.58
N ASP A 839 -50.08 -20.14 51.54
CA ASP A 839 -49.56 -21.54 51.50
C ASP A 839 -49.57 -22.41 50.22
N GLY A 840 -48.56 -23.30 50.12
CA GLY A 840 -48.54 -24.44 49.20
C GLY A 840 -47.44 -25.46 49.54
N GLN A 841 -47.80 -26.72 49.86
CA GLN A 841 -46.88 -27.73 50.39
C GLN A 841 -46.14 -28.60 49.34
N LYS A 842 -45.01 -29.16 49.79
CA LYS A 842 -44.33 -30.42 49.41
C LYS A 842 -45.08 -31.37 48.43
N THR A 843 -44.34 -32.05 47.55
CA THR A 843 -44.04 -33.52 47.67
C THR A 843 -43.12 -34.02 46.55
N SER A 844 -42.65 -35.28 46.65
CA SER A 844 -41.72 -35.92 45.70
C SER A 844 -41.89 -37.44 45.62
N SER A 845 -42.14 -37.97 44.42
CA SER A 845 -42.04 -39.40 44.03
C SER A 845 -41.97 -39.47 42.48
N VAL A 846 -41.00 -40.13 41.83
CA VAL A 846 -40.63 -41.56 41.80
C VAL A 846 -41.62 -42.43 40.98
N LEU A 847 -41.19 -42.82 39.78
CA LEU A 847 -41.33 -44.18 39.18
C LEU A 847 -40.47 -44.30 37.89
N SER A 848 -40.32 -45.52 37.36
CA SER A 848 -39.11 -45.97 36.63
C SER A 848 -39.41 -46.58 35.21
N PRO A 849 -38.45 -47.16 34.44
CA PRO A 849 -38.50 -47.26 32.96
C PRO A 849 -39.04 -48.62 32.42
N PRO A 850 -38.91 -48.92 31.09
CA PRO A 850 -37.78 -49.77 30.67
C PRO A 850 -37.19 -49.54 29.25
N LYS A 851 -36.04 -50.21 28.98
CA LYS A 851 -35.53 -50.62 27.65
C LYS A 851 -35.68 -52.16 27.50
N PRO A 852 -35.63 -52.74 26.29
CA PRO A 852 -34.56 -53.74 25.97
C PRO A 852 -34.01 -53.64 24.51
N VAL A 853 -32.79 -54.05 24.13
CA VAL A 853 -31.98 -55.29 24.34
C VAL A 853 -32.53 -56.47 23.51
N ALA A 854 -31.74 -57.31 22.81
CA ALA A 854 -30.28 -57.56 22.77
C ALA A 854 -29.58 -56.85 21.59
N SER A 855 -28.49 -57.29 20.91
CA SER A 855 -27.60 -58.49 20.89
C SER A 855 -26.33 -58.14 20.08
N SER A 856 -25.14 -58.77 20.14
CA SER A 856 -24.51 -59.82 20.97
C SER A 856 -22.95 -59.63 20.84
N SER A 857 -21.94 -60.49 21.06
CA SER A 857 -21.76 -61.95 21.29
C SER A 857 -20.56 -62.21 22.27
N LYS A 858 -19.73 -63.25 22.07
CA LYS A 858 -18.56 -63.73 22.87
C LYS A 858 -17.54 -64.45 21.93
N PRO A 859 -16.29 -64.84 22.31
CA PRO A 859 -15.76 -65.21 23.65
C PRO A 859 -14.34 -64.67 24.04
N LYS A 860 -13.61 -65.40 24.92
CA LYS A 860 -12.30 -65.14 25.60
C LYS A 860 -11.37 -66.40 25.41
N PRO A 861 -10.04 -66.48 25.77
CA PRO A 861 -9.42 -66.08 27.08
C PRO A 861 -7.88 -65.71 27.09
N ALA A 862 -7.28 -65.63 28.31
CA ALA A 862 -5.83 -65.74 28.67
C ALA A 862 -4.86 -64.55 28.33
N THR A 863 -3.77 -64.20 29.06
CA THR A 863 -3.17 -64.66 30.36
C THR A 863 -2.22 -63.60 31.00
N GLN A 864 -2.16 -63.51 32.35
CA GLN A 864 -1.01 -63.18 33.28
C GLN A 864 -0.06 -61.96 33.05
N SER A 865 0.59 -61.30 34.04
CA SER A 865 0.51 -61.30 35.54
C SER A 865 1.38 -60.17 36.21
N ASN A 866 0.93 -59.62 37.36
CA ASN A 866 1.64 -59.13 38.60
C ASN A 866 2.98 -58.32 38.55
N SER A 867 3.42 -57.49 39.52
CA SER A 867 2.90 -56.75 40.71
C SER A 867 4.01 -55.75 41.17
N MET A 868 3.82 -54.56 41.78
CA MET A 868 3.31 -54.20 43.13
C MET A 868 3.98 -54.96 44.31
N LEU A 869 4.33 -54.40 45.49
CA LEU A 869 4.39 -53.00 46.04
C LEU A 869 5.15 -52.97 47.42
N ASN A 870 5.12 -51.84 48.17
CA ASN A 870 5.37 -51.62 49.63
C ASN A 870 6.71 -50.92 50.05
N ALA A 871 6.82 -50.13 51.14
CA ALA A 871 5.84 -49.31 51.90
C ALA A 871 6.50 -48.29 52.90
N VAL A 872 5.99 -47.04 52.93
CA VAL A 872 5.55 -46.17 54.08
C VAL A 872 5.79 -46.68 55.53
N PRO A 873 6.18 -45.86 56.59
CA PRO A 873 5.62 -44.52 56.95
C PRO A 873 6.48 -43.42 57.68
N SER A 874 5.83 -42.26 57.89
CA SER A 874 5.78 -41.35 59.10
C SER A 874 6.79 -40.21 59.42
N GLN A 875 6.23 -38.97 59.48
CA GLN A 875 6.38 -37.83 60.44
C GLN A 875 7.76 -37.50 61.09
N ARG A 876 8.24 -36.24 61.19
CA ARG A 876 7.69 -35.07 61.95
C ARG A 876 8.48 -33.75 61.72
N ASP A 877 7.79 -32.61 61.86
CA ASP A 877 8.30 -31.26 62.22
C ASP A 877 8.51 -31.13 63.77
N PRO A 878 9.10 -30.06 64.39
CA PRO A 878 9.18 -28.66 63.94
C PRO A 878 10.45 -27.82 64.34
N GLN A 879 10.36 -26.50 64.07
CA GLN A 879 10.90 -25.33 64.84
C GLN A 879 11.94 -24.40 64.16
N THR A 880 11.66 -23.11 64.30
CA THR A 880 12.50 -21.89 64.11
C THR A 880 12.94 -21.38 65.53
N PRO A 881 13.60 -20.21 65.76
CA PRO A 881 14.01 -19.11 64.87
C PRO A 881 15.39 -18.41 65.16
N ALA A 882 15.68 -17.36 64.38
CA ALA A 882 16.26 -16.05 64.79
C ALA A 882 17.79 -15.77 64.97
N ASN A 883 18.15 -14.59 64.41
CA ASN A 883 18.93 -13.47 65.00
C ASN A 883 20.47 -13.30 64.86
N VAL A 884 20.86 -12.03 65.08
CA VAL A 884 22.19 -11.43 65.41
C VAL A 884 23.04 -10.80 64.26
N GLN A 885 23.15 -9.45 64.34
CA GLN A 885 24.31 -8.50 64.22
C GLN A 885 25.62 -8.95 63.53
N GLY A 886 26.51 -8.09 62.98
CA GLY A 886 26.69 -6.61 62.89
C GLY A 886 28.03 -6.35 62.10
N VAL A 887 28.55 -5.15 61.77
CA VAL A 887 29.11 -4.08 62.64
C VAL A 887 29.88 -3.07 61.71
N LYS A 888 29.68 -1.73 61.87
CA LYS A 888 30.57 -0.54 61.60
C LYS A 888 31.44 -0.46 60.29
N THR A 889 32.11 0.62 59.85
CA THR A 889 32.47 2.01 60.29
C THR A 889 32.27 2.97 59.09
N ASP A 890 31.84 4.24 59.21
CA ASP A 890 32.58 5.48 59.62
C ASP A 890 33.81 5.83 58.73
N SER A 891 34.10 7.08 58.30
CA SER A 891 33.39 8.39 58.39
C SER A 891 34.10 9.53 57.58
N THR A 892 33.40 10.65 57.29
CA THR A 892 33.91 12.07 57.12
C THR A 892 34.98 12.43 56.04
N ALA A 893 35.21 13.70 55.61
CA ALA A 893 34.41 14.94 55.42
C ALA A 893 35.28 16.08 54.79
N GLN A 894 34.65 17.06 54.09
CA GLN A 894 35.17 18.45 53.80
C GLN A 894 36.47 18.57 52.93
N GLN A 895 36.91 19.73 52.37
CA GLN A 895 36.33 21.09 52.24
C GLN A 895 36.72 21.80 50.90
N GLU A 896 36.48 23.12 50.80
CA GLU A 896 36.52 24.01 49.63
C GLU A 896 37.93 24.35 49.07
N GLY A 897 37.99 24.94 47.86
CA GLY A 897 39.20 25.54 47.30
C GLY A 897 38.96 26.36 46.02
N ASN A 898 39.05 27.69 46.11
CA ASN A 898 38.92 28.65 45.00
C ASN A 898 40.32 29.17 44.60
N GLN A 899 40.60 29.39 43.31
CA GLN A 899 41.46 30.50 42.85
C GLN A 899 41.47 30.71 41.32
N GLN A 900 42.06 31.83 40.87
CA GLN A 900 41.89 32.44 39.55
C GLN A 900 43.20 33.12 39.11
N MET A 901 43.52 33.10 37.80
CA MET A 901 44.56 33.96 37.14
C MET A 901 46.03 33.67 37.56
N GLN A 902 47.12 34.12 36.89
CA GLN A 902 47.33 34.95 35.66
C GLN A 902 48.72 34.71 35.03
N MET A 903 49.11 35.55 34.05
CA MET A 903 50.47 35.80 33.47
C MET A 903 50.89 34.90 32.28
N ASN A 904 51.22 35.39 31.07
CA ASN A 904 52.26 36.35 30.57
C ASN A 904 53.62 35.64 30.35
N HIS A 905 54.45 35.80 29.30
CA HIS A 905 54.39 36.38 27.92
C HIS A 905 55.36 35.49 27.03
N GLU A 906 55.79 35.73 25.76
CA GLU A 906 55.68 36.84 24.79
C GLU A 906 55.74 36.34 23.31
N GLY A 907 56.67 36.82 22.47
CA GLY A 907 56.97 36.38 21.08
C GLY A 907 58.44 36.72 20.70
N PRO A 908 58.87 36.75 19.40
CA PRO A 908 58.13 36.56 18.14
C PRO A 908 58.86 35.68 17.05
N GLN A 909 58.34 35.72 15.81
CA GLN A 909 58.93 35.40 14.48
C GLN A 909 59.19 33.96 14.00
N ASP A 910 58.40 33.60 12.97
CA ASP A 910 58.78 33.13 11.62
C ASP A 910 59.67 31.89 11.39
N SER A 911 59.04 30.87 10.78
CA SER A 911 59.47 30.43 9.44
C SER A 911 58.26 29.99 8.59
N MET A 912 58.16 30.48 7.36
CA MET A 912 57.14 30.04 6.40
C MET A 912 57.57 28.73 5.72
N ASN A 913 56.59 27.90 5.39
CA ASN A 913 56.74 26.89 4.35
C ASN A 913 55.55 27.05 3.38
N SER A 914 55.80 27.59 2.19
CA SER A 914 54.77 27.97 1.23
C SER A 914 54.16 26.74 0.54
N ASN A 915 52.83 26.73 0.38
CA ASN A 915 52.13 25.65 -0.33
C ASN A 915 51.95 26.04 -1.81
N PRO A 916 52.64 25.39 -2.77
CA PRO A 916 52.64 25.82 -4.18
C PRO A 916 51.25 25.76 -4.84
N ASN A 917 50.34 24.92 -4.33
CA ASN A 917 48.95 24.89 -4.81
C ASN A 917 48.19 26.20 -4.53
N MET A 918 48.57 26.95 -3.50
CA MET A 918 47.90 28.20 -3.15
C MET A 918 48.34 29.37 -4.03
N GLU A 919 49.62 29.44 -4.40
CA GLU A 919 50.13 30.42 -5.36
C GLU A 919 49.58 30.16 -6.77
N TYR A 920 49.48 28.89 -7.19
CA TYR A 920 48.84 28.51 -8.45
C TYR A 920 47.35 28.90 -8.50
N LEU A 921 46.59 28.63 -7.43
CA LEU A 921 45.18 29.03 -7.34
C LEU A 921 45.00 30.55 -7.27
N LYS A 922 45.95 31.27 -6.66
CA LYS A 922 45.93 32.74 -6.62
C LYS A 922 46.26 33.35 -7.99
N SER A 923 47.26 32.80 -8.68
CA SER A 923 47.57 33.14 -10.07
C SER A 923 46.35 32.99 -10.99
N ILE A 924 45.63 31.86 -10.90
CA ILE A 924 44.38 31.65 -11.66
C ILE A 924 43.31 32.68 -11.28
N TRP A 925 43.16 33.01 -9.98
CA TRP A 925 42.17 33.99 -9.53
C TRP A 925 42.47 35.39 -10.06
N ASP A 926 43.72 35.85 -9.93
CA ASP A 926 44.14 37.20 -10.31
C ASP A 926 44.09 37.36 -11.85
N ASP A 927 44.58 36.37 -12.62
CA ASP A 927 44.48 36.31 -14.09
C ASP A 927 43.01 36.27 -14.59
N THR A 928 42.13 35.57 -13.88
CA THR A 928 40.68 35.59 -14.19
C THR A 928 40.07 36.95 -13.89
N HIS A 929 40.52 37.65 -12.84
CA HIS A 929 39.97 38.94 -12.44
C HIS A 929 40.44 40.08 -13.35
N GLU A 930 41.70 40.08 -13.78
CA GLU A 930 42.23 41.01 -14.80
C GLU A 930 41.48 40.86 -16.12
N LYS A 931 41.25 39.62 -16.58
CA LYS A 931 40.45 39.32 -17.79
C LYS A 931 38.98 39.74 -17.64
N GLN A 932 38.41 39.72 -16.43
CA GLN A 932 37.08 40.30 -16.18
C GLN A 932 37.08 41.83 -16.31
N GLN A 933 38.11 42.51 -15.80
CA GLN A 933 38.19 43.98 -15.88
C GLN A 933 38.40 44.45 -17.33
N ASP A 934 39.28 43.80 -18.09
CA ASP A 934 39.47 44.04 -19.53
C ASP A 934 38.18 43.82 -20.34
N LEU A 935 37.46 42.72 -20.09
CA LEU A 935 36.18 42.44 -20.75
C LEU A 935 35.10 43.49 -20.40
N SER A 936 35.06 43.94 -19.14
CA SER A 936 34.15 44.99 -18.67
C SER A 936 34.47 46.36 -19.28
N ALA A 937 35.75 46.72 -19.39
CA ALA A 937 36.20 47.93 -20.07
C ALA A 937 35.83 47.92 -21.56
N LYS A 938 36.07 46.79 -22.26
CA LYS A 938 35.70 46.60 -23.67
C LYS A 938 34.19 46.65 -23.88
N LEU A 939 33.38 46.05 -23.01
CA LEU A 939 31.92 46.18 -23.04
C LEU A 939 31.46 47.63 -22.83
N THR A 940 32.12 48.37 -21.93
CA THR A 940 31.80 49.78 -21.68
C THR A 940 32.15 50.67 -22.88
N GLN A 941 33.32 50.44 -23.51
CA GLN A 941 33.71 51.11 -24.74
C GLN A 941 32.72 50.83 -25.89
N LEU A 942 32.36 49.57 -26.10
CA LEU A 942 31.38 49.17 -27.13
C LEU A 942 29.98 49.78 -26.90
N LEU A 943 29.60 50.06 -25.64
CA LEU A 943 28.36 50.76 -25.32
C LEU A 943 28.41 52.27 -25.65
N VAL A 944 29.58 52.91 -25.51
CA VAL A 944 29.79 54.32 -25.92
C VAL A 944 29.86 54.45 -27.45
N GLU A 945 30.50 53.49 -28.13
CA GLU A 945 30.50 53.36 -29.58
C GLU A 945 29.09 53.03 -30.13
N TRP A 946 28.27 52.30 -29.37
CA TRP A 946 26.86 52.05 -29.70
C TRP A 946 25.98 53.32 -29.59
N GLU A 947 26.17 54.16 -28.57
CA GLU A 947 25.43 55.42 -28.42
C GLU A 947 25.68 56.38 -29.60
N THR A 948 26.90 56.42 -30.12
CA THR A 948 27.29 57.27 -31.26
C THR A 948 26.83 56.71 -32.62
N MET A 949 26.61 55.39 -32.74
CA MET A 949 26.12 54.74 -33.97
C MET A 949 24.58 54.72 -34.15
N LYS A 950 23.82 55.59 -33.46
CA LYS A 950 22.35 55.73 -33.58
C LYS A 950 21.86 56.29 -34.94
N ARG A 951 22.16 55.62 -36.07
CA ARG A 951 21.59 55.94 -37.41
C ARG A 951 21.69 54.88 -38.53
N SER A 952 21.62 53.58 -38.24
CA SER A 952 21.23 52.57 -39.25
C SER A 952 20.77 51.25 -38.61
N THR A 953 19.56 50.77 -38.94
CA THR A 953 19.03 49.49 -38.44
C THR A 953 19.17 48.38 -39.49
N SER A 954 19.93 47.34 -39.17
CA SER A 954 20.05 46.12 -40.00
C SER A 954 19.81 44.86 -39.16
N ILE A 955 19.30 43.79 -39.80
CA ILE A 955 18.88 42.54 -39.15
C ILE A 955 20.05 41.83 -38.42
N THR A 956 21.28 42.01 -38.88
CA THR A 956 22.50 41.52 -38.20
C THR A 956 22.65 42.07 -36.78
N MET A 957 22.16 43.29 -36.51
CA MET A 957 22.19 43.90 -35.18
C MET A 957 21.27 43.18 -34.19
N ILE A 958 20.14 42.63 -34.64
CA ILE A 958 19.22 41.87 -33.80
C ILE A 958 19.86 40.54 -33.38
N PHE A 959 20.57 39.87 -34.28
CA PHE A 959 21.34 38.67 -33.96
C PHE A 959 22.50 38.95 -32.99
N ALA A 960 23.19 40.08 -33.14
CA ALA A 960 24.23 40.50 -32.19
C ALA A 960 23.65 40.73 -30.78
N ILE A 961 22.50 41.42 -30.67
CA ILE A 961 21.79 41.63 -29.39
C ILE A 961 21.38 40.30 -28.76
N ALA A 962 20.80 39.38 -29.54
CA ALA A 962 20.42 38.05 -29.04
C ALA A 962 21.62 37.24 -28.53
N LEU A 963 22.77 37.32 -29.21
CA LEU A 963 24.01 36.66 -28.79
C LEU A 963 24.58 37.26 -27.49
N VAL A 964 24.57 38.59 -27.35
CA VAL A 964 25.02 39.27 -26.11
C VAL A 964 24.13 38.90 -24.92
N VAL A 965 22.81 38.85 -25.10
CA VAL A 965 21.86 38.43 -24.04
C VAL A 965 22.08 36.96 -23.66
N LEU A 966 22.32 36.07 -24.62
CA LEU A 966 22.66 34.67 -24.35
C LEU A 966 23.98 34.53 -23.57
N LEU A 967 25.01 35.29 -23.93
CA LEU A 967 26.30 35.30 -23.23
C LEU A 967 26.18 35.84 -21.80
N GLN A 968 25.41 36.91 -21.58
CA GLN A 968 25.11 37.43 -20.24
C GLN A 968 24.35 36.40 -19.38
N PHE A 969 23.36 35.71 -19.95
CA PHE A 969 22.62 34.67 -19.25
C PHE A 969 23.51 33.48 -18.89
N TYR A 970 24.40 33.05 -19.80
CA TYR A 970 25.35 31.96 -19.56
C TYR A 970 26.39 32.33 -18.50
N ALA A 971 26.93 33.55 -18.52
CA ALA A 971 27.83 34.07 -17.49
C ALA A 971 27.16 34.15 -16.11
N CYS A 972 25.89 34.55 -16.04
CA CYS A 972 25.12 34.55 -14.79
C CYS A 972 24.89 33.13 -14.24
N MET A 973 24.58 32.16 -15.11
CA MET A 973 24.46 30.75 -14.73
C MET A 973 25.78 30.15 -14.23
N LEU A 974 26.91 30.49 -14.87
CA LEU A 974 28.25 30.13 -14.40
C LEU A 974 28.57 30.76 -13.04
N TYR A 975 28.28 32.04 -12.84
CA TYR A 975 28.46 32.71 -11.55
C TYR A 975 27.64 32.05 -10.43
N LEU A 976 26.37 31.71 -10.68
CA LEU A 976 25.52 30.99 -9.72
C LEU A 976 26.05 29.59 -9.43
N TYR A 977 26.57 28.87 -10.44
CA TYR A 977 27.20 27.57 -10.27
C TYR A 977 28.46 27.65 -9.41
N TYR A 978 29.40 28.54 -9.75
CA TYR A 978 30.64 28.72 -8.98
C TYR A 978 30.40 29.27 -7.57
N ARG A 979 29.41 30.16 -7.37
CA ARG A 979 29.01 30.62 -6.03
C ARG A 979 28.46 29.47 -5.17
N LYS A 980 27.69 28.56 -5.77
CA LYS A 980 27.14 27.36 -5.11
C LYS A 980 28.19 26.26 -4.87
N LEU A 981 29.24 26.22 -5.69
CA LEU A 981 30.42 25.38 -5.48
C LEU A 981 31.32 25.95 -4.37
N ALA A 982 31.59 27.26 -4.38
CA ALA A 982 32.35 27.95 -3.35
C ALA A 982 31.67 27.92 -1.97
N SER A 983 30.34 27.99 -1.90
CA SER A 983 29.61 27.81 -0.64
C SER A 983 29.73 26.39 -0.07
N ARG A 984 29.79 25.37 -0.94
CA ARG A 984 30.08 23.97 -0.53
C ARG A 984 31.53 23.81 -0.06
N LEU A 985 32.49 24.39 -0.76
CA LEU A 985 33.91 24.34 -0.40
C LEU A 985 34.23 25.11 0.89
N ARG A 986 33.50 26.19 1.21
CA ARG A 986 33.59 26.85 2.52
C ARG A 986 32.96 26.03 3.65
N TYR A 987 31.96 25.20 3.37
CA TYR A 987 31.34 24.32 4.37
C TYR A 987 32.32 23.22 4.81
N ASN A 988 33.09 22.66 3.88
CA ASN A 988 34.18 21.71 4.13
C ASN A 988 35.46 22.37 4.69
N LYS A 989 35.34 23.52 5.37
CA LYS A 989 36.44 24.22 6.06
C LYS A 989 35.96 24.94 7.34
N ILE A 990 34.82 24.50 7.85
CA ILE A 990 34.10 24.94 9.07
C ILE A 990 33.57 23.68 9.79
N ILE A 991 33.31 22.61 9.03
CA ILE A 991 33.70 21.24 9.41
C ILE A 991 35.22 21.10 9.21
#